data_AF-A0A533YTM6-F1
#
_entry.id   AF-A0A533YTM6-F1
#
_cell.length_a   1.000
_cell.length_b   1.000
_cell.length_c   1.000
_cell.angle_alpha   90.00
_cell.angle_beta   90.00
_cell.angle_gamma   90.00
#
_symmetry.space_group_name_H-M   'P 1'
#
loop_
_entity.id
_entity.type
_entity.pdbx_description
1 polymer ?
#
loop_
_entity_poly.entity_id
_entity_poly.type
_entity_poly.pdbx_seq_one_letter_code
_entity_poly.pdbx_strand_id
1 'polypeptide(L)'
;MTLAELFSSFRRPQSVRQALLWGVLTVVLIGFVAGLATVGYLLQDLPPITGLHEYQPSLVTRVYSADKQVIGQFFVERRILVPLEKIPRYLVNAVVAIEDSRFFEHRGLDFVGIARAAITNLVSGKIRQGASTITQQLARSLFLSPKRDYERKAKEALLALKMEQVLGKEQILELYLNQIYFGHGAYGVQSAAQTYFGKEVGQLTVAEAAYLAGLPKGPADYSPYYHPEASKKRQATVLRRMVEERFITTAEAETAMAEDVAFRRQTRDEPAPYFVEHVRQRLMATYGEAMVYKGGLQVYTTLSLPEQQVATTVLLEGLRQLDKRQGYRGPLRRGVSPDEFSAKLVGSGASADPPLRPGEIIEAVVSKVGKDGLTVLARGLTGRIAADDVMWARRRLKGPDPVKHVKDTGAKTPVELFKVGDVIEVSLKKMVGDVAQMTLEQTPLVEGAMLSLDPRTGAVRTMIGGYDFLRSEYNRATSARRQPGSAFKPMIYAAAINEGLSPGTPIVDSGVVYNENDPDLVWRPENYDQKFEGLITLRESLAQSRNAATVRLLEKIGINPVLDLAQNLGVTSPLASDLTLALGSSGVTLQELTAAYGTFFNQGIRLEPYTIESVLDSNGQVLEMHVPEPRSVMSKESAYLIANMMEDVIQRGTGQAAKG
;
A
#
# COMPACT_ATOMS: atom_id res chain seq x y z
N MET A 1 8.28 -55.71 8.49
CA MET A 1 9.73 -55.77 8.72
C MET A 1 10.04 -54.89 9.92
N THR A 2 10.07 -55.50 11.11
CA THR A 2 10.21 -54.80 12.40
C THR A 2 11.67 -54.52 12.70
N LEU A 3 11.97 -53.42 13.42
CA LEU A 3 13.34 -53.05 13.89
C LEU A 3 14.12 -54.18 14.57
N ALA A 4 13.43 -55.23 15.06
CA ALA A 4 14.03 -56.43 15.62
C ALA A 4 14.70 -57.36 14.58
N GLU A 5 14.26 -57.33 13.32
CA GLU A 5 14.79 -58.20 12.26
C GLU A 5 16.07 -57.64 11.61
N LEU A 6 16.30 -56.33 11.69
CA LEU A 6 17.52 -55.70 11.15
C LEU A 6 18.76 -55.93 12.02
N PHE A 7 18.59 -56.39 13.27
CA PHE A 7 19.68 -56.57 14.25
C PHE A 7 20.08 -58.04 14.48
N SER A 8 19.50 -59.00 13.75
CA SER A 8 19.72 -60.44 13.98
C SER A 8 20.92 -61.05 13.25
N SER A 9 21.60 -60.32 12.34
CA SER A 9 22.73 -60.87 11.56
C SER A 9 24.14 -60.61 12.12
N PHE A 10 24.28 -60.04 13.32
CA PHE A 10 25.58 -59.97 14.00
C PHE A 10 25.47 -60.35 15.48
N ARG A 11 25.87 -61.59 15.82
CA ARG A 11 26.23 -61.97 17.20
C ARG A 11 27.51 -61.21 17.60
N ARG A 12 27.38 -59.94 17.97
CA ARG A 12 28.46 -59.19 18.64
C ARG A 12 28.50 -59.57 20.13
N PRO A 13 29.68 -59.71 20.76
CA PRO A 13 29.81 -60.08 22.17
C PRO A 13 29.08 -59.08 23.07
N GLN A 14 28.58 -59.52 24.23
CA GLN A 14 27.79 -58.70 25.17
C GLN A 14 28.47 -57.35 25.50
N SER A 15 29.81 -57.30 25.49
CA SER A 15 30.62 -56.12 25.69
C SER A 15 30.40 -55.01 24.65
N VAL A 16 30.13 -55.33 23.38
CA VAL A 16 29.91 -54.33 22.33
C VAL A 16 28.50 -53.72 22.41
N ARG A 17 27.50 -54.50 22.84
CA ARG A 17 26.15 -53.98 23.12
C ARG A 17 26.16 -53.05 24.33
N GLN A 18 26.90 -53.41 25.39
CA GLN A 18 27.09 -52.55 26.55
C GLN A 18 27.87 -51.28 26.18
N ALA A 19 28.95 -51.36 25.40
CA ALA A 19 29.69 -50.19 24.95
C ALA A 19 28.86 -49.23 24.09
N LEU A 20 27.98 -49.76 23.22
CA LEU A 20 27.04 -48.94 22.45
C LEU A 20 25.97 -48.29 23.35
N LEU A 21 25.46 -49.02 24.34
CA LEU A 21 24.48 -48.49 25.29
C LEU A 21 25.09 -47.38 26.15
N TRP A 22 26.30 -47.60 26.68
CA TRP A 22 27.07 -46.60 27.42
C TRP A 22 27.44 -45.41 26.54
N GLY A 23 27.83 -45.62 25.28
CA GLY A 23 28.07 -44.54 24.32
C GLY A 23 26.84 -43.68 24.08
N VAL A 24 25.66 -44.29 23.89
CA VAL A 24 24.39 -43.57 23.76
C VAL A 24 24.04 -42.83 25.06
N LEU A 25 24.19 -43.46 26.22
CA LEU A 25 23.99 -42.83 27.53
C LEU A 25 24.91 -41.63 27.76
N THR A 26 26.19 -41.74 27.37
CA THR A 26 27.16 -40.65 27.47
C THR A 26 26.80 -39.50 26.53
N VAL A 27 26.39 -39.78 25.29
CA VAL A 27 25.93 -38.74 24.36
C VAL A 27 24.66 -38.05 24.86
N VAL A 28 23.70 -38.80 25.42
CA VAL A 28 22.50 -38.26 26.04
C VAL A 28 22.84 -37.41 27.27
N LEU A 29 23.78 -37.86 28.10
CA LEU A 29 24.22 -37.12 29.29
C LEU A 29 24.97 -35.84 28.91
N ILE A 30 25.87 -35.89 27.92
CA ILE A 30 26.55 -34.70 27.40
C ILE A 30 25.53 -33.72 26.81
N GLY A 31 24.57 -34.21 26.03
CA GLY A 31 23.47 -33.39 25.51
C GLY A 31 22.62 -32.77 26.62
N PHE A 32 22.35 -33.51 27.70
CA PHE A 32 21.60 -33.01 28.86
C PHE A 32 22.39 -31.95 29.64
N VAL A 33 23.68 -32.18 29.90
CA VAL A 33 24.56 -31.22 30.58
C VAL A 33 24.77 -29.98 29.74
N ALA A 34 25.01 -30.12 28.43
CA ALA A 34 25.09 -29.00 27.50
C ALA A 34 23.75 -28.24 27.44
N GLY A 35 22.61 -28.94 27.49
CA GLY A 35 21.29 -28.33 27.57
C GLY A 35 21.09 -27.51 28.85
N LEU A 36 21.46 -28.06 30.01
CA LEU A 36 21.41 -27.38 31.29
C LEU A 36 22.37 -26.18 31.36
N ALA A 37 23.59 -26.31 30.84
CA ALA A 37 24.55 -25.21 30.73
C ALA A 37 24.00 -24.09 29.83
N THR A 38 23.37 -24.45 28.70
CA THR A 38 22.72 -23.50 27.79
C THR A 38 21.57 -22.77 28.48
N VAL A 39 20.70 -23.49 29.19
CA VAL A 39 19.60 -22.87 29.96
C VAL A 39 20.16 -21.97 31.05
N GLY A 40 21.19 -22.41 31.79
CA GLY A 40 21.86 -21.61 32.82
C GLY A 40 22.47 -20.32 32.27
N TYR A 41 23.15 -20.39 31.14
CA TYR A 41 23.68 -19.23 30.41
C TYR A 41 22.57 -18.25 30.02
N LEU A 42 21.48 -18.75 29.43
CA LEU A 42 20.33 -17.93 29.03
C LEU A 42 19.63 -17.29 30.24
N LEU A 43 19.54 -17.98 31.38
CA LEU A 43 18.92 -17.48 32.61
C LEU A 43 19.71 -16.34 33.25
N GLN A 44 21.05 -16.33 33.13
CA GLN A 44 21.89 -15.22 33.61
C GLN A 44 21.65 -13.92 32.83
N ASP A 45 21.23 -14.04 31.58
CA ASP A 45 21.07 -12.95 30.63
C ASP A 45 19.58 -12.58 30.40
N LEU A 46 18.68 -13.04 31.29
CA LEU A 46 17.26 -12.70 31.24
C LEU A 46 16.99 -11.34 31.89
N PRO A 47 16.25 -10.43 31.22
CA PRO A 47 15.83 -9.20 31.83
C PRO A 47 14.95 -9.49 33.06
N PRO A 48 15.09 -8.69 34.14
CA PRO A 48 14.27 -8.87 35.32
C PRO A 48 12.80 -8.54 35.01
N ILE A 49 11.86 -9.26 35.66
CA ILE A 49 10.41 -9.04 35.50
C ILE A 49 9.93 -7.81 36.31
N THR A 50 10.82 -7.22 37.11
CA THR A 50 10.58 -5.95 37.81
C THR A 50 10.61 -4.82 36.81
N GLY A 51 9.47 -4.17 36.58
CA GLY A 51 9.32 -3.11 35.57
C GLY A 51 8.01 -3.17 34.76
N LEU A 52 7.11 -4.13 35.03
CA LEU A 52 5.79 -4.23 34.38
C LEU A 52 4.90 -2.96 34.53
N HIS A 53 5.28 -2.04 35.42
CA HIS A 53 4.57 -0.79 35.70
C HIS A 53 5.30 0.48 35.22
N GLU A 54 6.51 0.38 34.66
CA GLU A 54 7.24 1.57 34.20
C GLU A 54 6.82 1.95 32.79
N TYR A 55 5.75 2.75 32.73
CA TYR A 55 5.26 3.41 31.53
C TYR A 55 6.24 4.52 31.12
N GLN A 56 7.18 4.23 30.23
CA GLN A 56 7.86 5.29 29.48
C GLN A 56 6.92 5.79 28.39
N PRO A 57 6.61 7.09 28.32
CA PRO A 57 5.76 7.63 27.26
C PRO A 57 6.44 7.39 25.90
N SER A 58 5.73 6.77 24.97
CA SER A 58 6.20 6.59 23.59
C SER A 58 6.51 7.94 22.97
N LEU A 59 7.74 8.11 22.48
CA LEU A 59 8.13 9.32 21.79
C LEU A 59 7.50 9.36 20.39
N VAL A 60 7.12 10.55 19.95
CA VAL A 60 6.57 10.77 18.61
C VAL A 60 7.70 10.78 17.60
N THR A 61 7.67 9.84 16.67
CA THR A 61 8.52 9.90 15.47
C THR A 61 8.00 11.00 14.56
N ARG A 62 8.88 11.87 14.09
CA ARG A 62 8.55 12.98 13.18
C ARG A 62 9.23 12.79 11.85
N VAL A 63 8.45 12.99 10.79
CA VAL A 63 8.92 12.96 9.40
C VAL A 63 8.99 14.39 8.89
N TYR A 64 10.17 14.78 8.42
CA TYR A 64 10.48 16.12 7.93
C TYR A 64 10.65 16.10 6.41
N SER A 65 10.12 17.12 5.73
CA SER A 65 10.44 17.41 4.33
C SER A 65 11.90 17.83 4.16
N ALA A 66 12.36 17.94 2.91
CA ALA A 66 13.66 18.53 2.57
C ALA A 66 13.78 19.97 3.10
N ASP A 67 12.65 20.68 3.21
CA ASP A 67 12.54 22.04 3.74
C ASP A 67 12.42 22.09 5.28
N LYS A 68 12.65 20.95 5.96
CA LYS A 68 12.58 20.77 7.43
C LYS A 68 11.20 21.02 8.04
N GLN A 69 10.13 20.96 7.25
CA GLN A 69 8.76 21.03 7.76
C GLN A 69 8.25 19.65 8.14
N VAL A 70 7.47 19.53 9.21
CA VAL A 70 6.87 18.24 9.59
C VAL A 70 5.78 17.89 8.58
N ILE A 71 5.95 16.76 7.89
CA ILE A 71 5.00 16.24 6.89
C ILE A 71 4.27 14.99 7.36
N GLY A 72 4.74 14.36 8.44
CA GLY A 72 4.12 13.17 9.01
C GLY A 72 4.57 12.94 10.44
N GLN A 73 3.74 12.22 11.20
CA GLN A 73 4.04 11.83 12.57
C GLN A 73 3.61 10.39 12.78
N PHE A 74 4.48 9.59 13.39
CA PHE A 74 4.18 8.21 13.77
C PHE A 74 4.27 8.11 15.29
N PHE A 75 3.16 7.79 15.90
CA PHE A 75 3.06 7.64 17.34
C PHE A 75 2.06 6.55 17.68
N VAL A 76 2.21 6.01 18.88
CA VAL A 76 1.18 5.16 19.46
C VAL A 76 0.00 6.04 19.83
N GLU A 77 -1.18 5.70 19.32
CA GLU A 77 -2.43 6.31 19.75
C GLU A 77 -2.54 6.25 21.27
N ARG A 78 -3.14 7.27 21.89
CA ARG A 78 -3.22 7.37 23.36
C ARG A 78 -3.59 6.00 23.95
N ARG A 79 -2.65 5.38 24.66
CA ARG A 79 -2.90 4.08 25.27
C ARG A 79 -3.92 4.26 26.37
N ILE A 80 -5.07 3.63 26.18
CA ILE A 80 -6.13 3.59 27.19
C ILE A 80 -6.12 2.18 27.75
N LEU A 81 -5.58 2.04 28.96
CA LEU A 81 -5.61 0.76 29.67
C LEU A 81 -7.05 0.47 30.09
N VAL A 82 -7.52 -0.72 29.74
CA VAL A 82 -8.87 -1.18 30.08
C VAL A 82 -8.76 -2.46 30.90
N PRO A 83 -9.34 -2.49 32.12
CA PRO A 83 -9.44 -3.71 32.92
C PRO A 83 -10.16 -4.82 32.16
N LEU A 84 -9.76 -6.07 32.37
CA LEU A 84 -10.28 -7.23 31.64
C LEU A 84 -11.82 -7.33 31.72
N GLU A 85 -12.43 -6.92 32.83
CA GLU A 85 -13.87 -6.97 33.07
C GLU A 85 -14.68 -6.03 32.16
N LYS A 86 -14.04 -4.96 31.66
CA LYS A 86 -14.65 -4.02 30.70
C LYS A 86 -14.49 -4.48 29.25
N ILE A 87 -13.66 -5.49 29.01
CA ILE A 87 -13.47 -6.07 27.68
C ILE A 87 -14.56 -7.12 27.43
N PRO A 88 -15.31 -7.05 26.31
CA PRO A 88 -16.36 -8.02 26.07
C PRO A 88 -15.86 -9.46 26.00
N ARG A 89 -16.62 -10.38 26.61
CA ARG A 89 -16.24 -11.80 26.71
C ARG A 89 -16.02 -12.44 25.34
N TYR A 90 -16.81 -12.08 24.33
CA TYR A 90 -16.63 -12.61 22.97
C TYR A 90 -15.32 -12.12 22.31
N LEU A 91 -14.81 -10.92 22.64
CA LEU A 91 -13.50 -10.48 22.16
C LEU A 91 -12.37 -11.27 22.83
N VAL A 92 -12.46 -11.46 24.15
CA VAL A 92 -11.52 -12.31 24.89
C VAL A 92 -11.49 -13.72 24.29
N ASN A 93 -12.67 -14.30 24.08
CA ASN A 93 -12.84 -15.62 23.48
C ASN A 93 -12.32 -15.68 22.03
N ALA A 94 -12.51 -14.63 21.24
CA ALA A 94 -11.99 -14.55 19.87
C ALA A 94 -10.46 -14.63 19.83
N VAL A 95 -9.80 -13.86 20.70
CA VAL A 95 -8.34 -13.87 20.84
C VAL A 95 -7.83 -15.23 21.32
N VAL A 96 -8.45 -15.79 22.36
CA VAL A 96 -8.08 -17.12 22.87
C VAL A 96 -8.27 -18.19 21.79
N ALA A 97 -9.39 -18.20 21.06
CA ALA A 97 -9.65 -19.22 20.04
C ALA A 97 -8.62 -19.24 18.89
N ILE A 98 -8.16 -18.06 18.47
CA ILE A 98 -7.25 -17.93 17.32
C ILE A 98 -5.77 -17.96 17.70
N GLU A 99 -5.38 -17.37 18.84
CA GLU A 99 -3.98 -17.29 19.25
C GLU A 99 -3.56 -18.47 20.14
N ASP A 100 -4.41 -18.92 21.07
CA ASP A 100 -4.05 -19.92 22.06
C ASP A 100 -5.29 -20.59 22.70
N SER A 101 -5.88 -21.57 22.02
CA SER A 101 -7.19 -22.12 22.43
C SER A 101 -7.18 -22.86 23.77
N ARG A 102 -5.99 -23.26 24.24
CA ARG A 102 -5.79 -23.95 25.52
C ARG A 102 -5.05 -23.08 26.53
N PHE A 103 -5.12 -21.76 26.35
CA PHE A 103 -4.49 -20.77 27.21
C PHE A 103 -4.72 -21.04 28.70
N PHE A 104 -5.93 -21.45 29.08
CA PHE A 104 -6.27 -21.71 30.49
C PHE A 104 -5.81 -23.09 31.01
N GLU A 105 -5.37 -24.00 30.15
CA GLU A 105 -4.98 -25.37 30.53
C GLU A 105 -3.48 -25.52 30.81
N HIS A 106 -2.63 -24.76 30.11
CA HIS A 106 -1.18 -24.87 30.21
C HIS A 106 -0.57 -23.82 31.14
N ARG A 107 0.71 -23.97 31.50
CA ARG A 107 1.47 -23.00 32.31
C ARG A 107 2.64 -22.43 31.50
N GLY A 108 2.39 -21.39 30.71
CA GLY A 108 3.39 -20.67 29.90
C GLY A 108 3.67 -21.31 28.54
N LEU A 109 3.91 -22.62 28.51
CA LEU A 109 4.16 -23.38 27.28
C LEU A 109 3.07 -24.42 27.04
N ASP A 110 2.55 -24.46 25.81
CA ASP A 110 1.64 -25.51 25.39
C ASP A 110 2.40 -26.71 24.80
N PHE A 111 2.84 -27.63 25.66
CA PHE A 111 3.56 -28.84 25.23
C PHE A 111 2.76 -29.74 24.29
N VAL A 112 1.46 -29.87 24.51
CA VAL A 112 0.59 -30.68 23.64
C VAL A 112 0.35 -29.98 22.30
N GLY A 113 0.31 -28.64 22.28
CA GLY A 113 0.20 -27.84 21.04
C GLY A 113 1.49 -27.87 20.24
N ILE A 114 2.64 -27.80 20.92
CA ILE A 114 3.97 -27.97 20.32
C ILE A 114 4.11 -29.35 19.68
N ALA A 115 3.74 -30.42 20.40
CA ALA A 115 3.78 -31.78 19.87
C ALA A 115 2.86 -31.96 18.65
N ARG A 116 1.63 -31.44 18.73
CA ARG A 116 0.67 -31.42 17.61
C ARG A 116 1.24 -30.69 16.40
N ALA A 117 1.76 -29.48 16.59
CA ALA A 117 2.32 -28.66 15.52
C ALA A 117 3.55 -29.34 14.88
N ALA A 118 4.41 -29.99 15.67
CA ALA A 118 5.57 -30.73 15.17
C ALA A 118 5.14 -31.89 14.26
N ILE A 119 4.15 -32.69 14.67
CA ILE A 119 3.61 -33.78 13.86
C ILE A 119 2.98 -33.23 12.56
N THR A 120 2.14 -32.20 12.65
CA THR A 120 1.49 -31.59 11.47
C THR A 120 2.52 -31.01 10.49
N ASN A 121 3.56 -30.35 10.98
CA ASN A 121 4.61 -29.76 10.13
C ASN A 121 5.49 -30.85 9.48
N LEU A 122 5.76 -31.96 10.20
CA LEU A 122 6.50 -33.10 9.65
C LEU A 122 5.72 -33.81 8.54
N VAL A 123 4.41 -34.03 8.74
CA VAL A 123 3.54 -34.69 7.76
C VAL A 123 3.31 -33.82 6.52
N SER A 124 3.24 -32.50 6.67
CA SER A 124 2.93 -31.59 5.56
C SER A 124 4.16 -31.05 4.80
N GLY A 125 5.37 -31.33 5.28
CA GLY A 125 6.63 -30.87 4.67
C GLY A 125 6.81 -29.34 4.60
N LYS A 126 5.89 -28.58 5.22
CA LYS A 126 5.87 -27.11 5.27
C LYS A 126 5.39 -26.67 6.65
N ILE A 127 5.88 -25.54 7.15
CA ILE A 127 5.40 -24.96 8.41
C ILE A 127 3.99 -24.44 8.20
N ARG A 128 2.98 -25.16 8.69
CA ARG A 128 1.55 -24.81 8.55
C ARG A 128 0.92 -24.29 9.84
N GLN A 129 1.44 -24.70 10.99
CA GLN A 129 0.84 -24.39 12.28
C GLN A 129 1.89 -23.81 13.25
N GLY A 130 1.54 -22.70 13.91
CA GLY A 130 2.34 -22.07 14.95
C GLY A 130 2.09 -22.72 16.31
N ALA A 131 3.10 -22.72 17.18
CA ALA A 131 3.05 -23.32 18.52
C ALA A 131 3.32 -22.30 19.65
N SER A 132 3.19 -20.99 19.37
CA SER A 132 3.49 -19.95 20.36
C SER A 132 2.25 -19.59 21.18
N THR A 133 2.37 -19.56 22.50
CA THR A 133 1.28 -19.21 23.44
C THR A 133 1.12 -17.70 23.58
N ILE A 134 -0.02 -17.24 24.11
CA ILE A 134 -0.26 -15.81 24.42
C ILE A 134 0.85 -15.26 25.33
N THR A 135 1.24 -16.02 26.35
CA THR A 135 2.29 -15.62 27.30
C THR A 135 3.66 -15.49 26.61
N GLN A 136 4.00 -16.37 25.66
CA GLN A 136 5.22 -16.23 24.86
C GLN A 136 5.19 -14.98 23.99
N GLN A 137 4.03 -14.67 23.39
CA GLN A 137 3.87 -13.46 22.58
C GLN A 137 3.99 -12.19 23.43
N LEU A 138 3.41 -12.19 24.63
CA LEU A 138 3.52 -11.10 25.59
C LEU A 138 4.98 -10.90 26.04
N ALA A 139 5.67 -11.98 26.41
CA ALA A 139 7.08 -11.94 26.80
C ALA A 139 7.96 -11.37 25.67
N ARG A 140 7.72 -11.81 24.43
CA ARG A 140 8.37 -11.27 23.23
C ARG A 140 8.13 -9.77 23.09
N SER A 141 6.88 -9.32 23.26
CA SER A 141 6.49 -7.92 23.06
C SER A 141 7.00 -6.97 24.14
N LEU A 142 7.27 -7.47 25.35
CA LEU A 142 7.68 -6.65 26.49
C LEU A 142 9.20 -6.59 26.68
N PHE A 143 9.90 -7.70 26.49
CA PHE A 143 11.26 -7.86 27.02
C PHE A 143 12.33 -8.17 25.98
N LEU A 144 11.95 -8.51 24.75
CA LEU A 144 12.89 -9.06 23.77
C LEU A 144 12.96 -8.21 22.51
N SER A 145 14.14 -8.17 21.91
CA SER A 145 14.36 -7.45 20.65
C SER A 145 13.70 -8.17 19.47
N PRO A 146 13.44 -7.47 18.34
CA PRO A 146 12.78 -8.07 17.18
C PRO A 146 13.59 -9.14 16.44
N LYS A 147 14.91 -9.28 16.72
CA LYS A 147 15.83 -10.11 15.95
C LYS A 147 15.45 -11.59 16.03
N ARG A 148 15.17 -12.22 14.89
CA ARG A 148 14.77 -13.62 14.83
C ARG A 148 15.98 -14.56 14.94
N ASP A 149 16.31 -14.97 16.17
CA ASP A 149 17.24 -16.08 16.43
C ASP A 149 16.64 -17.13 17.38
N TYR A 150 17.27 -18.31 17.43
CA TYR A 150 16.86 -19.42 18.30
C TYR A 150 17.06 -19.08 19.78
N GLU A 151 18.04 -18.23 20.08
CA GLU A 151 18.35 -17.75 21.42
C GLU A 151 17.17 -16.95 22.00
N ARG A 152 16.68 -15.96 21.26
CA ARG A 152 15.47 -15.20 21.59
C ARG A 152 14.29 -16.13 21.81
N LYS A 153 14.13 -17.17 20.97
CA LYS A 153 13.00 -18.09 21.12
C LYS A 153 13.06 -18.91 22.42
N ALA A 154 14.27 -19.28 22.86
CA ALA A 154 14.47 -19.91 24.17
C ALA A 154 14.21 -18.91 25.31
N LYS A 155 14.69 -17.67 25.20
CA LYS A 155 14.42 -16.58 26.15
C LYS A 155 12.90 -16.29 26.28
N GLU A 156 12.15 -16.29 25.17
CA GLU A 156 10.66 -16.19 25.17
C GLU A 156 10.02 -17.29 26.00
N ALA A 157 10.45 -18.55 25.81
CA ALA A 157 9.88 -19.69 26.51
C ALA A 157 10.16 -19.62 28.03
N LEU A 158 11.39 -19.29 28.42
CA LEU A 158 11.78 -19.16 29.81
C LEU A 158 11.05 -17.99 30.50
N LEU A 159 10.95 -16.84 29.83
CA LEU A 159 10.20 -15.70 30.34
C LEU A 159 8.72 -16.03 30.48
N ALA A 160 8.11 -16.71 29.51
CA ALA A 160 6.71 -17.12 29.60
C ALA A 160 6.46 -18.01 30.82
N LEU A 161 7.31 -19.01 31.07
CA LEU A 161 7.22 -19.86 32.26
C LEU A 161 7.35 -19.04 33.55
N LYS A 162 8.29 -18.10 33.60
CA LYS A 162 8.53 -17.25 34.77
C LYS A 162 7.39 -16.26 35.02
N MET A 163 6.81 -15.69 33.96
CA MET A 163 5.65 -14.80 34.05
C MET A 163 4.43 -15.53 34.63
N GLU A 164 4.16 -16.77 34.22
CA GLU A 164 3.03 -17.55 34.74
C GLU A 164 3.21 -18.08 36.17
N GLN A 165 4.42 -18.01 36.73
CA GLN A 165 4.65 -18.31 38.14
C GLN A 165 4.25 -17.14 39.04
N VAL A 166 4.27 -15.91 38.52
CA VAL A 166 4.06 -14.68 39.29
C VAL A 166 2.77 -13.93 38.92
N LEU A 167 2.21 -14.18 37.74
CA LEU A 167 0.96 -13.58 37.26
C LEU A 167 -0.11 -14.65 37.04
N GLY A 168 -1.35 -14.33 37.41
CA GLY A 168 -2.51 -15.14 37.07
C GLY A 168 -2.87 -15.07 35.58
N LYS A 169 -3.63 -16.05 35.08
CA LYS A 169 -4.07 -16.12 33.66
C LYS A 169 -4.84 -14.88 33.21
N GLU A 170 -5.72 -14.37 34.05
CA GLU A 170 -6.51 -13.16 33.75
C GLU A 170 -5.61 -11.92 33.66
N GLN A 171 -4.64 -11.78 34.56
CA GLN A 171 -3.66 -10.68 34.52
C GLN A 171 -2.79 -10.73 33.26
N ILE A 172 -2.34 -11.92 32.86
CA ILE A 172 -1.58 -12.11 31.61
C ILE A 172 -2.43 -11.70 30.40
N LEU A 173 -3.70 -12.10 30.38
CA LEU A 173 -4.60 -11.78 29.28
C LEU A 173 -4.92 -10.28 29.23
N GLU A 174 -5.13 -9.64 30.38
CA GLU A 174 -5.29 -8.19 30.48
C GLU A 174 -4.06 -7.46 29.95
N LEU A 175 -2.86 -7.83 30.39
CA LEU A 175 -1.60 -7.25 29.92
C LEU A 175 -1.44 -7.47 28.42
N TYR A 176 -1.73 -8.67 27.92
CA TYR A 176 -1.66 -8.98 26.50
C TYR A 176 -2.60 -8.11 25.68
N LEU A 177 -3.88 -8.04 26.05
CA LEU A 177 -4.88 -7.27 25.32
C LEU A 177 -4.61 -5.76 25.36
N ASN A 178 -3.95 -5.25 26.40
CA ASN A 178 -3.57 -3.83 26.50
C ASN A 178 -2.20 -3.52 25.87
N GLN A 179 -1.37 -4.52 25.58
CA GLN A 179 -0.01 -4.32 25.08
C GLN A 179 0.18 -4.71 23.61
N ILE A 180 -0.56 -5.69 23.11
CA ILE A 180 -0.36 -6.21 21.75
C ILE A 180 -0.66 -5.13 20.71
N TYR A 181 0.10 -5.15 19.61
CA TYR A 181 -0.12 -4.23 18.51
C TYR A 181 -1.17 -4.76 17.54
N PHE A 182 -2.14 -3.90 17.22
CA PHE A 182 -3.21 -4.20 16.28
C PHE A 182 -3.02 -3.53 14.92
N GLY A 183 -1.93 -2.80 14.67
CA GLY A 183 -1.74 -2.03 13.43
C GLY A 183 -2.03 -0.55 13.63
N HIS A 184 -1.59 0.30 12.69
CA HIS A 184 -1.98 1.72 12.62
C HIS A 184 -1.69 2.54 13.87
N GLY A 185 -0.65 2.19 14.62
CA GLY A 185 -0.31 2.86 15.88
C GLY A 185 -1.21 2.46 17.06
N ALA A 186 -2.17 1.56 16.87
CA ALA A 186 -3.04 1.06 17.92
C ALA A 186 -2.36 -0.05 18.73
N TYR A 187 -1.86 0.31 19.91
CA TYR A 187 -1.42 -0.65 20.93
C TYR A 187 -2.50 -0.80 21.98
N GLY A 188 -2.97 -2.04 22.15
CA GLY A 188 -4.06 -2.36 23.05
C GLY A 188 -5.45 -2.32 22.40
N VAL A 189 -6.35 -3.16 22.88
CA VAL A 189 -7.69 -3.38 22.29
C VAL A 189 -8.56 -2.13 22.28
N GLN A 190 -8.43 -1.26 23.27
CA GLN A 190 -9.21 -0.03 23.35
C GLN A 190 -8.79 0.98 22.30
N SER A 191 -7.47 1.20 22.17
CA SER A 191 -6.94 2.04 21.10
C SER A 191 -7.30 1.44 19.73
N ALA A 192 -7.26 0.11 19.58
CA ALA A 192 -7.69 -0.55 18.35
C ALA A 192 -9.18 -0.32 18.03
N ALA A 193 -10.07 -0.46 19.03
CA ALA A 193 -11.50 -0.20 18.88
C ALA A 193 -11.78 1.23 18.38
N GLN A 194 -11.07 2.22 18.93
CA GLN A 194 -11.19 3.61 18.52
C GLN A 194 -10.58 3.87 17.13
N THR A 195 -9.41 3.30 16.84
CA THR A 195 -8.71 3.44 15.55
C THR A 195 -9.49 2.80 14.41
N TYR A 196 -10.06 1.61 14.62
CA TYR A 196 -10.73 0.85 13.57
C TYR A 196 -12.21 1.15 13.43
N PHE A 197 -12.91 1.41 14.54
CA PHE A 197 -14.38 1.54 14.53
C PHE A 197 -14.87 2.86 15.12
N GLY A 198 -13.99 3.64 15.77
CA GLY A 198 -14.39 4.85 16.49
C GLY A 198 -15.25 4.56 17.73
N LYS A 199 -15.17 3.34 18.28
CA LYS A 199 -15.98 2.86 19.40
C LYS A 199 -15.13 2.60 20.63
N GLU A 200 -15.79 2.57 21.79
CA GLU A 200 -15.23 2.01 23.01
C GLU A 200 -15.18 0.47 22.92
N VAL A 201 -14.19 -0.19 23.51
CA VAL A 201 -14.02 -1.65 23.40
C VAL A 201 -15.24 -2.43 23.88
N GLY A 202 -15.97 -1.90 24.86
CA GLY A 202 -17.20 -2.50 25.40
C GLY A 202 -18.39 -2.51 24.42
N GLN A 203 -18.33 -1.74 23.34
CA GLN A 203 -19.40 -1.56 22.35
C GLN A 203 -19.17 -2.34 21.05
N LEU A 204 -18.12 -3.14 20.99
CA LEU A 204 -17.78 -3.91 19.80
C LEU A 204 -18.84 -4.97 19.49
N THR A 205 -19.03 -5.31 18.23
CA THR A 205 -19.82 -6.49 17.84
C THR A 205 -18.95 -7.75 17.81
N VAL A 206 -19.57 -8.93 17.67
CA VAL A 206 -18.83 -10.20 17.46
C VAL A 206 -18.02 -10.13 16.16
N ALA A 207 -18.56 -9.48 15.13
CA ALA A 207 -17.87 -9.28 13.85
C ALA A 207 -16.62 -8.41 14.02
N GLU A 208 -16.74 -7.27 14.69
CA GLU A 208 -15.65 -6.35 14.97
C GLU A 208 -14.57 -6.99 15.87
N ALA A 209 -15.00 -7.74 16.89
CA ALA A 209 -14.10 -8.48 17.76
C ALA A 209 -13.29 -9.54 16.99
N ALA A 210 -13.94 -10.26 16.06
CA ALA A 210 -13.26 -11.23 15.21
C ALA A 210 -12.24 -10.57 14.25
N TYR A 211 -12.51 -9.35 13.77
CA TYR A 211 -11.51 -8.58 13.03
C TYR A 211 -10.30 -8.25 13.90
N LEU A 212 -10.52 -7.66 15.09
CA LEU A 212 -9.40 -7.28 15.98
C LEU A 212 -8.57 -8.49 16.39
N ALA A 213 -9.19 -9.60 16.76
CA ALA A 213 -8.49 -10.84 17.14
C ALA A 213 -7.67 -11.43 15.98
N GLY A 214 -8.02 -11.12 14.73
CA GLY A 214 -7.30 -11.59 13.55
C GLY A 214 -6.00 -10.84 13.26
N LEU A 215 -5.88 -9.59 13.74
CA LEU A 215 -4.80 -8.65 13.40
C LEU A 215 -3.42 -9.00 14.00
N PRO A 216 -3.26 -9.40 15.28
CA PRO A 216 -1.95 -9.59 15.92
C PRO A 216 -0.96 -10.47 15.15
N LYS A 217 -1.45 -11.49 14.44
CA LYS A 217 -0.62 -12.38 13.61
C LYS A 217 0.13 -11.63 12.49
N GLY A 218 -0.47 -10.59 11.94
CA GLY A 218 0.06 -9.81 10.82
C GLY A 218 -0.72 -8.51 10.67
N PRO A 219 -0.47 -7.49 11.51
CA PRO A 219 -1.31 -6.29 11.55
C PRO A 219 -1.36 -5.51 10.24
N ALA A 220 -0.27 -5.54 9.46
CA ALA A 220 -0.23 -4.96 8.11
C ALA A 220 -0.91 -5.86 7.06
N ASP A 221 -0.63 -7.16 7.08
CA ASP A 221 -1.12 -8.15 6.11
C ASP A 221 -2.65 -8.36 6.19
N TYR A 222 -3.20 -8.22 7.40
CA TYR A 222 -4.63 -8.39 7.67
C TYR A 222 -5.36 -7.08 7.93
N SER A 223 -4.71 -5.94 7.66
CA SER A 223 -5.33 -4.63 7.84
C SER A 223 -6.58 -4.49 6.95
N PRO A 224 -7.74 -4.12 7.50
CA PRO A 224 -8.96 -3.91 6.71
C PRO A 224 -8.86 -2.72 5.75
N TYR A 225 -7.92 -1.79 5.99
CA TYR A 225 -7.69 -0.63 5.12
C TYR A 225 -6.91 -1.01 3.86
N TYR A 226 -5.82 -1.76 4.03
CA TYR A 226 -4.91 -2.12 2.95
C TYR A 226 -5.29 -3.42 2.23
N HIS A 227 -5.82 -4.41 2.97
CA HIS A 227 -6.06 -5.76 2.49
C HIS A 227 -7.45 -6.28 2.91
N PRO A 228 -8.56 -5.64 2.45
CA PRO A 228 -9.91 -5.97 2.90
C PRO A 228 -10.28 -7.44 2.69
N GLU A 229 -9.92 -8.02 1.54
CA GLU A 229 -10.16 -9.44 1.24
C GLU A 229 -9.40 -10.39 2.18
N ALA A 230 -8.13 -10.09 2.46
CA ALA A 230 -7.33 -10.90 3.38
C ALA A 230 -7.85 -10.75 4.82
N SER A 231 -8.25 -9.53 5.19
CA SER A 231 -8.85 -9.21 6.48
C SER A 231 -10.17 -9.96 6.68
N LYS A 232 -11.08 -9.96 5.69
CA LYS A 232 -12.36 -10.68 5.73
C LYS A 232 -12.15 -12.20 5.83
N LYS A 233 -11.19 -12.76 5.08
CA LYS A 233 -10.81 -14.19 5.21
C LYS A 233 -10.25 -14.52 6.59
N ARG A 234 -9.45 -13.60 7.15
CA ARG A 234 -8.90 -13.75 8.51
C ARG A 234 -10.02 -13.68 9.56
N GLN A 235 -10.97 -12.77 9.42
CA GLN A 235 -12.18 -12.68 10.26
C GLN A 235 -12.96 -14.00 10.24
N ALA A 236 -13.24 -14.54 9.05
CA ALA A 236 -13.92 -15.84 8.90
C ALA A 236 -13.17 -16.98 9.59
N THR A 237 -11.84 -16.96 9.53
CA THR A 237 -11.00 -17.94 10.24
C THR A 237 -11.17 -17.83 11.75
N VAL A 238 -11.20 -16.61 12.30
CA VAL A 238 -11.40 -16.38 13.74
C VAL A 238 -12.79 -16.86 14.17
N LEU A 239 -13.85 -16.47 13.44
CA LEU A 239 -15.22 -16.91 13.73
C LEU A 239 -15.36 -18.43 13.73
N ARG A 240 -14.77 -19.11 12.73
CA ARG A 240 -14.76 -20.58 12.67
C ARG A 240 -14.06 -21.18 13.89
N ARG A 241 -12.92 -20.63 14.30
CA ARG A 241 -12.20 -21.10 15.50
C ARG A 241 -13.04 -20.89 16.76
N MET A 242 -13.77 -19.78 16.88
CA MET A 242 -14.68 -19.55 18.01
C MET A 242 -15.82 -20.58 18.06
N VAL A 243 -16.34 -21.03 16.91
CA VAL A 243 -17.34 -22.12 16.85
C VAL A 243 -16.73 -23.46 17.24
N GLU A 244 -15.53 -23.80 16.74
CA GLU A 244 -14.81 -25.04 17.07
C GLU A 244 -14.56 -25.18 18.57
N GLU A 245 -14.17 -24.07 19.23
CA GLU A 245 -13.94 -24.01 20.68
C GLU A 245 -15.24 -23.76 21.47
N ARG A 246 -16.41 -23.76 20.81
CA ARG A 246 -17.77 -23.60 21.40
C ARG A 246 -18.00 -22.27 22.14
N PHE A 247 -17.29 -21.22 21.76
CA PHE A 247 -17.49 -19.88 22.33
C PHE A 247 -18.68 -19.13 21.73
N ILE A 248 -19.06 -19.48 20.50
CA ILE A 248 -20.26 -18.98 19.81
C ILE A 248 -20.92 -20.14 19.06
N THR A 249 -22.20 -19.98 18.73
CA THR A 249 -22.96 -20.89 17.86
C THR A 249 -22.66 -20.64 16.38
N THR A 250 -22.96 -21.61 15.53
CA THR A 250 -22.86 -21.45 14.06
C THR A 250 -23.73 -20.29 13.57
N ALA A 251 -24.93 -20.11 14.13
CA ALA A 251 -25.85 -19.04 13.75
C ALA A 251 -25.30 -17.63 14.09
N GLU A 252 -24.66 -17.48 15.25
CA GLU A 252 -23.98 -16.23 15.63
C GLU A 252 -22.79 -15.94 14.71
N ALA A 253 -22.01 -16.97 14.34
CA ALA A 253 -20.90 -16.82 13.41
C ALA A 253 -21.34 -16.40 12.01
N GLU A 254 -22.44 -16.97 11.50
CA GLU A 254 -23.04 -16.58 10.21
C GLU A 254 -23.55 -15.13 10.25
N THR A 255 -24.21 -14.73 11.34
CA THR A 255 -24.68 -13.35 11.55
C THR A 255 -23.51 -12.37 11.57
N ALA A 256 -22.44 -12.67 12.33
CA ALA A 256 -21.25 -11.85 12.41
C ALA A 256 -20.48 -11.78 11.07
N MET A 257 -20.53 -12.83 10.25
CA MET A 257 -19.91 -12.84 8.93
C MET A 257 -20.68 -11.97 7.93
N ALA A 258 -22.01 -11.93 8.04
CA ALA A 258 -22.90 -11.13 7.20
C ALA A 258 -22.95 -9.64 7.59
N GLU A 259 -22.49 -9.29 8.79
CA GLU A 259 -22.41 -7.89 9.25
C GLU A 259 -21.48 -7.06 8.36
N ASP A 260 -22.00 -5.93 7.87
CA ASP A 260 -21.22 -4.91 7.16
C ASP A 260 -20.55 -3.98 8.17
N VAL A 261 -19.28 -4.26 8.44
CA VAL A 261 -18.48 -3.55 9.43
C VAL A 261 -17.90 -2.28 8.81
N ALA A 262 -18.35 -1.13 9.30
CA ALA A 262 -17.82 0.17 8.90
C ALA A 262 -16.49 0.48 9.59
N PHE A 263 -15.41 0.57 8.82
CA PHE A 263 -14.10 0.96 9.32
C PHE A 263 -13.90 2.48 9.28
N ARG A 264 -13.42 3.05 10.38
CA ARG A 264 -13.13 4.48 10.49
C ARG A 264 -11.81 4.81 9.81
N ARG A 265 -11.86 5.42 8.61
CA ARG A 265 -10.66 5.98 7.99
C ARG A 265 -10.15 7.17 8.79
N GLN A 266 -8.92 7.09 9.30
CA GLN A 266 -8.29 8.24 9.94
C GLN A 266 -8.01 9.30 8.88
N THR A 267 -8.62 10.48 9.01
CA THR A 267 -8.21 11.66 8.24
C THR A 267 -6.87 12.14 8.80
N ARG A 268 -5.79 11.71 8.18
CA ARG A 268 -4.50 12.34 8.43
C ARG A 268 -4.43 13.59 7.55
N ASP A 269 -4.44 14.77 8.17
CA ASP A 269 -4.11 16.05 7.51
C ASP A 269 -2.60 16.09 7.16
N GLU A 270 -2.09 15.01 6.56
CA GLU A 270 -0.73 14.92 6.05
C GLU A 270 -0.71 15.59 4.67
N PRO A 271 0.24 16.50 4.39
CA PRO A 271 0.30 17.18 3.10
C PRO A 271 0.73 16.27 1.94
N ALA A 272 1.28 15.09 2.23
CA ALA A 272 1.83 14.16 1.24
C ALA A 272 1.56 12.69 1.63
N PRO A 273 0.30 12.26 1.73
CA PRO A 273 -0.05 11.02 2.42
C PRO A 273 0.54 9.77 1.74
N TYR A 274 0.57 9.71 0.40
CA TYR A 274 1.21 8.61 -0.33
C TYR A 274 2.73 8.51 -0.07
N PHE A 275 3.41 9.66 0.05
CA PHE A 275 4.84 9.71 0.33
C PHE A 275 5.13 9.32 1.78
N VAL A 276 4.37 9.88 2.74
CA VAL A 276 4.51 9.59 4.16
C VAL A 276 4.23 8.12 4.45
N GLU A 277 3.20 7.54 3.83
CA GLU A 277 2.91 6.11 3.94
C GLU A 277 4.03 5.25 3.36
N HIS A 278 4.58 5.63 2.20
CA HIS A 278 5.74 4.94 1.62
C HIS A 278 6.96 4.99 2.56
N VAL A 279 7.25 6.14 3.17
CA VAL A 279 8.31 6.30 4.18
C VAL A 279 8.02 5.43 5.41
N ARG A 280 6.78 5.42 5.91
CA ARG A 280 6.37 4.60 7.05
C ARG A 280 6.64 3.12 6.81
N GLN A 281 6.24 2.60 5.65
CA GLN A 281 6.45 1.21 5.27
C GLN A 281 7.94 0.85 5.19
N ARG A 282 8.76 1.73 4.59
CA ARG A 282 10.22 1.56 4.55
C ARG A 282 10.81 1.53 5.96
N LEU A 283 10.45 2.48 6.83
CA LEU A 283 10.95 2.53 8.20
C LEU A 283 10.52 1.30 9.01
N MET A 284 9.30 0.82 8.83
CA MET A 284 8.83 -0.41 9.48
C MET A 284 9.60 -1.64 9.01
N ALA A 285 9.91 -1.73 7.72
CA ALA A 285 10.71 -2.82 7.18
C ALA A 285 12.15 -2.81 7.73
N THR A 286 12.75 -1.62 7.92
CA THR A 286 14.14 -1.46 8.38
C THR A 286 14.28 -1.55 9.91
N TYR A 287 13.52 -0.73 10.66
CA TYR A 287 13.69 -0.55 12.11
C TYR A 287 12.69 -1.34 12.95
N GLY A 288 11.65 -1.88 12.32
CA GLY A 288 10.53 -2.49 13.01
C GLY A 288 9.58 -1.45 13.61
N GLU A 289 8.38 -1.91 13.84
CA GLU A 289 7.25 -1.10 14.30
C GLU A 289 7.48 -0.39 15.65
N ALA A 290 8.09 -1.08 16.62
CA ALA A 290 8.33 -0.51 17.95
C ALA A 290 9.22 0.75 17.86
N MET A 291 10.27 0.72 17.03
CA MET A 291 11.12 1.89 16.81
C MET A 291 10.36 3.00 16.09
N VAL A 292 9.56 2.67 15.07
CA VAL A 292 8.79 3.65 14.30
C VAL A 292 7.75 4.37 15.16
N TYR A 293 7.03 3.67 16.03
CA TYR A 293 5.92 4.25 16.77
C TYR A 293 6.26 4.68 18.22
N LYS A 294 7.36 4.18 18.79
CA LYS A 294 7.76 4.47 20.19
C LYS A 294 9.15 5.05 20.33
N GLY A 295 10.01 4.87 19.33
CA GLY A 295 11.44 5.22 19.39
C GLY A 295 11.73 6.71 19.19
N GLY A 296 10.75 7.52 18.77
CA GLY A 296 10.94 8.97 18.62
C GLY A 296 11.92 9.36 17.53
N LEU A 297 11.91 8.65 16.40
CA LEU A 297 12.84 8.89 15.30
C LEU A 297 12.64 10.30 14.71
N GLN A 298 13.74 10.91 14.29
CA GLN A 298 13.71 12.11 13.45
C GLN A 298 14.09 11.69 12.02
N VAL A 299 13.12 11.71 11.12
CA VAL A 299 13.27 11.19 9.76
C VAL A 299 13.31 12.37 8.79
N TYR A 300 14.45 12.62 8.18
CA TYR A 300 14.62 13.65 7.16
C TYR A 300 14.45 13.03 5.77
N THR A 301 13.54 13.60 4.97
CA THR A 301 13.15 13.06 3.68
C THR A 301 13.55 13.99 2.53
N THR A 302 13.40 13.50 1.30
CA THR A 302 13.71 14.23 0.07
C THR A 302 12.57 15.11 -0.45
N LEU A 303 11.36 14.94 0.11
CA LEU A 303 10.14 15.60 -0.36
C LEU A 303 10.28 17.13 -0.29
N SER A 304 9.96 17.82 -1.38
CA SER A 304 9.79 19.27 -1.41
C SER A 304 8.32 19.58 -1.17
N LEU A 305 8.01 20.23 -0.05
CA LEU A 305 6.61 20.53 0.28
C LEU A 305 5.96 21.50 -0.72
N PRO A 306 6.64 22.58 -1.17
CA PRO A 306 6.08 23.47 -2.19
C PRO A 306 5.82 22.75 -3.52
N GLU A 307 6.76 21.92 -3.99
CA GLU A 307 6.56 21.17 -5.25
C GLU A 307 5.42 20.17 -5.11
N GLN A 308 5.30 19.48 -3.97
CA GLN A 308 4.23 18.52 -3.71
C GLN A 308 2.84 19.18 -3.71
N GLN A 309 2.71 20.37 -3.14
CA GLN A 309 1.45 21.12 -3.13
C GLN A 309 1.02 21.52 -4.54
N VAL A 310 1.96 22.02 -5.35
CA VAL A 310 1.71 22.35 -6.77
C VAL A 310 1.33 21.09 -7.55
N ALA A 311 2.11 20.01 -7.41
CA ALA A 311 1.85 18.72 -8.07
C ALA A 311 0.46 18.17 -7.71
N THR A 312 0.07 18.24 -6.43
CA THR A 312 -1.23 17.77 -5.96
C THR A 312 -2.34 18.60 -6.59
N THR A 313 -2.23 19.93 -6.55
CA THR A 313 -3.24 20.81 -7.12
C THR A 313 -3.43 20.57 -8.61
N VAL A 314 -2.33 20.50 -9.38
CA VAL A 314 -2.37 20.31 -10.83
C VAL A 314 -2.92 18.93 -11.20
N LEU A 315 -2.53 17.87 -10.48
CA LEU A 315 -3.04 16.54 -10.74
C LEU A 315 -4.54 16.44 -10.47
N LEU A 316 -5.01 16.95 -9.32
CA LEU A 316 -6.43 16.91 -8.96
C LEU A 316 -7.28 17.71 -9.94
N GLU A 317 -6.83 18.90 -10.34
CA GLU A 317 -7.51 19.71 -11.34
C GLU A 317 -7.52 19.01 -12.71
N GLY A 318 -6.38 18.45 -13.13
CA GLY A 318 -6.29 17.69 -14.38
C GLY A 318 -7.24 16.49 -14.44
N LEU A 319 -7.38 15.76 -13.32
CA LEU A 319 -8.32 14.65 -13.19
C LEU A 319 -9.77 15.10 -13.24
N ARG A 320 -10.12 16.23 -12.59
CA ARG A 320 -11.47 16.82 -12.66
C ARG A 320 -11.81 17.26 -14.08
N GLN A 321 -10.89 17.95 -14.74
CA GLN A 321 -11.07 18.38 -16.13
C GLN A 321 -11.21 17.19 -17.08
N LEU A 322 -10.43 16.12 -16.87
CA LEU A 322 -10.58 14.88 -17.63
C LEU A 322 -11.95 14.24 -17.39
N ASP A 323 -12.40 14.14 -16.14
CA ASP A 323 -13.70 13.56 -15.78
C ASP A 323 -14.86 14.33 -16.46
N LYS A 324 -14.81 15.67 -16.46
CA LYS A 324 -15.78 16.51 -17.16
C LYS A 324 -15.79 16.24 -18.68
N ARG A 325 -14.62 16.06 -19.30
CA ARG A 325 -14.53 15.69 -20.73
C ARG A 325 -15.10 14.31 -21.03
N GLN A 326 -15.01 13.39 -20.08
CA GLN A 326 -15.57 12.03 -20.13
C GLN A 326 -17.08 11.96 -19.85
N GLY A 327 -17.73 13.11 -19.64
CA GLY A 327 -19.17 13.22 -19.58
C GLY A 327 -19.76 12.97 -18.19
N TYR A 328 -20.83 13.71 -17.91
CA TYR A 328 -21.58 13.64 -16.67
C TYR A 328 -22.32 12.32 -16.53
N ARG A 329 -22.18 11.69 -15.36
CA ARG A 329 -22.81 10.40 -15.02
C ARG A 329 -24.23 10.57 -14.51
N GLY A 330 -24.57 11.75 -14.00
CA GLY A 330 -25.88 12.02 -13.42
C GLY A 330 -25.89 12.44 -11.98
N PRO A 331 -27.08 12.82 -11.47
CA PRO A 331 -27.24 13.08 -10.06
C PRO A 331 -27.01 11.77 -9.29
N LEU A 332 -26.40 11.88 -8.11
CA LEU A 332 -26.15 10.76 -7.21
C LEU A 332 -27.47 10.11 -6.77
N ARG A 333 -28.47 10.95 -6.47
CA ARG A 333 -29.82 10.56 -6.04
C ARG A 333 -30.86 11.50 -6.66
N ARG A 334 -32.12 11.08 -6.71
CA ARG A 334 -33.24 11.86 -7.25
C ARG A 334 -34.42 11.88 -6.29
N GLY A 335 -35.24 12.94 -6.37
CA GLY A 335 -36.48 13.07 -5.62
C GLY A 335 -36.29 13.30 -4.12
N VAL A 336 -35.11 13.76 -3.71
CA VAL A 336 -34.82 14.08 -2.29
C VAL A 336 -35.44 15.43 -1.96
N SER A 337 -36.22 15.49 -0.88
CA SER A 337 -36.80 16.76 -0.41
C SER A 337 -35.70 17.70 0.08
N PRO A 338 -35.61 18.95 -0.43
CA PRO A 338 -34.62 19.92 0.03
C PRO A 338 -34.69 20.21 1.55
N ASP A 339 -35.89 20.16 2.13
CA ASP A 339 -36.12 20.39 3.56
C ASP A 339 -35.67 19.19 4.41
N GLU A 340 -35.84 17.96 3.91
CA GLU A 340 -35.36 16.75 4.60
C GLU A 340 -33.83 16.66 4.53
N PHE A 341 -33.23 17.02 3.39
CA PHE A 341 -31.78 17.03 3.21
C PHE A 341 -31.10 18.00 4.17
N SER A 342 -31.68 19.19 4.40
CA SER A 342 -31.15 20.15 5.37
C SER A 342 -31.36 19.70 6.82
N ALA A 343 -32.49 19.07 7.15
CA ALA A 343 -32.78 18.57 8.50
C ALA A 343 -31.89 17.38 8.92
N LYS A 344 -31.56 16.46 8.00
CA LYS A 344 -30.66 15.31 8.27
C LYS A 344 -29.25 15.73 8.67
N LEU A 345 -28.76 16.86 8.17
CA LEU A 345 -27.45 17.43 8.52
C LEU A 345 -27.42 18.02 9.93
N VAL A 346 -28.57 18.48 10.45
CA VAL A 346 -28.69 19.02 11.83
C VAL A 346 -28.88 17.89 12.85
N GLY A 347 -29.56 16.80 12.48
CA GLY A 347 -29.87 15.67 13.37
C GLY A 347 -28.73 14.68 13.62
N SER A 348 -27.65 14.71 12.82
CA SER A 348 -26.53 13.74 12.91
C SER A 348 -25.49 14.06 13.98
N GLY A 349 -25.70 15.06 14.84
CA GLY A 349 -24.75 15.41 15.91
C GLY A 349 -23.36 15.84 15.41
N ALA A 350 -23.24 16.16 14.11
CA ALA A 350 -22.02 16.69 13.53
C ALA A 350 -21.82 18.13 14.06
N SER A 351 -20.96 18.27 15.06
CA SER A 351 -20.46 19.56 15.52
C SER A 351 -19.95 20.35 14.32
N ALA A 352 -20.50 21.55 14.10
CA ALA A 352 -20.05 22.59 13.17
C ALA A 352 -19.06 22.09 12.10
N ASP A 353 -19.59 21.57 10.98
CA ASP A 353 -18.75 21.21 9.84
C ASP A 353 -17.76 22.36 9.54
N PRO A 354 -16.46 22.06 9.36
CA PRO A 354 -15.47 23.09 9.07
C PRO A 354 -15.89 23.89 7.82
N PRO A 355 -15.53 25.18 7.75
CA PRO A 355 -15.87 26.02 6.60
C PRO A 355 -15.35 25.38 5.31
N LEU A 356 -16.22 25.36 4.30
CA LEU A 356 -15.95 24.80 2.97
C LEU A 356 -14.61 25.28 2.43
N ARG A 357 -13.69 24.34 2.18
CA ARG A 357 -12.41 24.68 1.57
C ARG A 357 -12.60 24.88 0.06
N PRO A 358 -11.95 25.87 -0.57
CA PRO A 358 -11.99 26.00 -2.03
C PRO A 358 -11.56 24.70 -2.72
N GLY A 359 -12.36 24.22 -3.67
CA GLY A 359 -12.11 22.95 -4.36
C GLY A 359 -12.50 21.68 -3.60
N GLU A 360 -13.05 21.77 -2.38
CA GLU A 360 -13.72 20.65 -1.72
C GLU A 360 -15.01 20.30 -2.47
N ILE A 361 -15.20 19.02 -2.79
CA ILE A 361 -16.43 18.52 -3.42
C ILE A 361 -17.38 18.06 -2.31
N ILE A 362 -18.59 18.60 -2.32
CA ILE A 362 -19.65 18.23 -1.37
C ILE A 362 -20.94 17.87 -2.10
N GLU A 363 -21.79 17.10 -1.44
CA GLU A 363 -23.14 16.84 -1.92
C GLU A 363 -24.05 18.04 -1.68
N ALA A 364 -24.88 18.36 -2.66
CA ALA A 364 -25.90 19.40 -2.58
C ALA A 364 -27.19 18.92 -3.24
N VAL A 365 -28.33 19.33 -2.69
CA VAL A 365 -29.65 19.08 -3.28
C VAL A 365 -30.10 20.28 -4.08
N VAL A 366 -30.60 20.05 -5.30
CA VAL A 366 -31.16 21.09 -6.16
C VAL A 366 -32.52 21.54 -5.60
N SER A 367 -32.61 22.78 -5.14
CA SER A 367 -33.83 23.40 -4.61
C SER A 367 -34.60 24.19 -5.65
N LYS A 368 -33.90 24.78 -6.64
CA LYS A 368 -34.52 25.50 -7.76
C LYS A 368 -33.73 25.30 -9.05
N VAL A 369 -34.45 25.14 -10.16
CA VAL A 369 -33.88 25.04 -11.51
C VAL A 369 -34.39 26.22 -12.34
N GLY A 370 -33.49 27.01 -12.91
CA GLY A 370 -33.79 28.13 -13.79
C GLY A 370 -33.05 28.04 -15.12
N LYS A 371 -33.39 28.93 -16.06
CA LYS A 371 -32.66 29.03 -17.34
C LYS A 371 -31.22 29.51 -17.15
N ASP A 372 -30.99 30.37 -16.16
CA ASP A 372 -29.68 30.99 -15.89
C ASP A 372 -28.80 30.18 -14.93
N GLY A 373 -29.28 29.03 -14.43
CA GLY A 373 -28.54 28.20 -13.49
C GLY A 373 -29.39 27.43 -12.47
N LEU A 374 -28.73 26.93 -11.42
CA LEU A 374 -29.33 26.16 -10.33
C LEU A 374 -29.18 26.89 -8.99
N THR A 375 -30.15 26.70 -8.10
CA THR A 375 -30.00 26.95 -6.66
C THR A 375 -29.93 25.62 -5.95
N VAL A 376 -28.95 25.47 -5.08
CA VAL A 376 -28.67 24.23 -4.34
C VAL A 376 -28.58 24.51 -2.85
N LEU A 377 -28.87 23.50 -2.03
CA LEU A 377 -28.64 23.53 -0.59
C LEU A 377 -27.53 22.53 -0.24
N ALA A 378 -26.50 22.99 0.45
CA ALA A 378 -25.33 22.17 0.78
C ALA A 378 -24.78 22.59 2.15
N ARG A 379 -24.65 21.66 3.10
CA ARG A 379 -24.21 21.93 4.50
C ARG A 379 -24.89 23.16 5.14
N GLY A 380 -26.21 23.30 4.96
CA GLY A 380 -26.98 24.43 5.48
C GLY A 380 -26.80 25.78 4.76
N LEU A 381 -25.93 25.84 3.75
CA LEU A 381 -25.73 27.03 2.91
C LEU A 381 -26.59 26.97 1.64
N THR A 382 -27.05 28.13 1.18
CA THR A 382 -27.67 28.29 -0.13
C THR A 382 -26.60 28.62 -1.16
N GLY A 383 -26.42 27.71 -2.13
CA GLY A 383 -25.49 27.85 -3.25
C GLY A 383 -26.18 28.23 -4.55
N ARG A 384 -25.51 29.03 -5.38
CA ARG A 384 -25.94 29.34 -6.76
C ARG A 384 -24.89 28.84 -7.75
N ILE A 385 -25.34 28.10 -8.76
CA ILE A 385 -24.51 27.59 -9.85
C ILE A 385 -24.97 28.25 -11.14
N ALA A 386 -24.05 28.89 -11.87
CA ALA A 386 -24.36 29.52 -13.15
C ALA A 386 -24.60 28.47 -14.25
N ALA A 387 -25.33 28.84 -15.31
CA ALA A 387 -25.55 27.95 -16.47
C ALA A 387 -24.22 27.38 -17.02
N ASP A 388 -23.22 28.22 -17.25
CA ASP A 388 -21.92 27.78 -17.80
C ASP A 388 -21.22 26.74 -16.91
N ASP A 389 -21.41 26.83 -15.60
CA ASP A 389 -20.85 25.91 -14.61
C ASP A 389 -21.60 24.56 -14.55
N VAL A 390 -22.77 24.41 -15.19
CA VAL A 390 -23.54 23.14 -15.29
C VAL A 390 -23.65 22.59 -16.70
N MET A 391 -23.47 23.40 -17.74
CA MET A 391 -23.73 22.99 -19.12
C MET A 391 -22.78 21.91 -19.63
N TRP A 392 -21.65 21.65 -18.97
CA TRP A 392 -20.81 20.49 -19.29
C TRP A 392 -21.57 19.15 -19.11
N ALA A 393 -22.60 19.14 -18.26
CA ALA A 393 -23.49 17.99 -18.04
C ALA A 393 -24.35 17.60 -19.25
N ARG A 394 -24.39 18.42 -20.31
CA ARG A 394 -24.97 18.04 -21.60
C ARG A 394 -24.30 16.81 -22.20
N ARG A 395 -23.00 16.63 -21.96
CA ARG A 395 -22.27 15.42 -22.34
C ARG A 395 -22.59 14.37 -21.30
N ARG A 396 -23.43 13.40 -21.64
CA ARG A 396 -23.89 12.36 -20.73
C ARG A 396 -23.17 11.05 -21.00
N LEU A 397 -22.57 10.47 -19.96
CA LEU A 397 -22.06 9.11 -20.01
C LEU A 397 -23.21 8.12 -19.74
N LYS A 398 -23.54 7.27 -20.74
CA LYS A 398 -24.64 6.28 -20.65
C LYS A 398 -24.16 4.82 -20.59
N GLY A 399 -22.88 4.59 -20.37
CA GLY A 399 -22.28 3.25 -20.31
C GLY A 399 -20.86 3.30 -19.71
N PRO A 400 -20.17 2.15 -19.63
CA PRO A 400 -18.88 2.05 -18.93
C PRO A 400 -17.73 2.74 -19.68
N ASP A 401 -17.73 2.69 -21.02
CA ASP A 401 -16.68 3.28 -21.86
C ASP A 401 -16.95 4.77 -22.17
N PRO A 402 -16.11 5.71 -21.67
CA PRO A 402 -16.28 7.14 -21.93
C PRO A 402 -15.93 7.57 -23.35
N VAL A 403 -15.22 6.75 -24.13
CA VAL A 403 -14.94 7.04 -25.55
C VAL A 403 -16.17 6.71 -26.40
N LYS A 404 -16.85 5.59 -26.11
CA LYS A 404 -17.98 5.11 -26.92
C LYS A 404 -19.34 5.58 -26.45
N HIS A 405 -19.51 5.82 -25.15
CA HIS A 405 -20.84 6.01 -24.55
C HIS A 405 -21.13 7.43 -24.09
N VAL A 406 -20.21 8.38 -24.30
CA VAL A 406 -20.50 9.80 -24.11
C VAL A 406 -21.34 10.30 -25.28
N LYS A 407 -22.52 10.81 -24.98
CA LYS A 407 -23.42 11.43 -25.96
C LYS A 407 -23.80 12.82 -25.51
N ASP A 408 -23.81 13.77 -26.45
CA ASP A 408 -24.42 15.06 -26.19
C ASP A 408 -25.95 14.90 -26.17
N THR A 409 -26.61 15.39 -25.12
CA THR A 409 -28.07 15.35 -24.99
C THR A 409 -28.77 16.38 -25.87
N GLY A 410 -28.04 17.36 -26.42
CA GLY A 410 -28.61 18.49 -27.14
C GLY A 410 -29.28 19.52 -26.24
N ALA A 411 -29.16 19.37 -24.92
CA ALA A 411 -29.79 20.26 -23.95
C ALA A 411 -29.26 21.69 -24.09
N LYS A 412 -30.17 22.67 -24.13
CA LYS A 412 -29.80 24.09 -24.28
C LYS A 412 -29.82 24.85 -22.95
N THR A 413 -30.55 24.36 -21.98
CA THR A 413 -30.73 25.02 -20.68
C THR A 413 -30.58 24.03 -19.52
N PRO A 414 -30.22 24.50 -18.31
CA PRO A 414 -30.14 23.65 -17.12
C PRO A 414 -31.46 22.94 -16.78
N VAL A 415 -32.61 23.53 -17.15
CA VAL A 415 -33.96 22.98 -16.94
C VAL A 415 -34.16 21.63 -17.64
N GLU A 416 -33.46 21.40 -18.75
CA GLU A 416 -33.51 20.13 -19.49
C GLU A 416 -32.60 19.05 -18.89
N LEU A 417 -31.65 19.45 -18.03
CA LEU A 417 -30.62 18.57 -17.46
C LEU A 417 -30.91 18.15 -16.02
N PHE A 418 -31.53 19.02 -15.23
CA PHE A 418 -31.71 18.84 -13.79
C PHE A 418 -33.15 19.02 -13.35
N LYS A 419 -33.51 18.39 -12.24
CA LYS A 419 -34.82 18.52 -11.57
C LYS A 419 -34.63 18.92 -10.12
N VAL A 420 -35.66 19.56 -9.55
CA VAL A 420 -35.72 19.79 -8.10
C VAL A 420 -35.68 18.44 -7.39
N GLY A 421 -34.85 18.36 -6.34
CA GLY A 421 -34.58 17.14 -5.58
C GLY A 421 -33.51 16.22 -6.18
N ASP A 422 -32.84 16.63 -7.27
CA ASP A 422 -31.61 15.97 -7.69
C ASP A 422 -30.50 16.26 -6.66
N VAL A 423 -29.80 15.23 -6.20
CA VAL A 423 -28.59 15.35 -5.37
C VAL A 423 -27.38 15.29 -6.29
N ILE A 424 -26.57 16.34 -6.28
CA ILE A 424 -25.42 16.53 -7.15
C ILE A 424 -24.18 16.85 -6.32
N GLU A 425 -23.01 16.67 -6.92
CA GLU A 425 -21.75 17.09 -6.33
C GLU A 425 -21.40 18.50 -6.79
N VAL A 426 -20.96 19.35 -5.87
CA VAL A 426 -20.64 20.75 -6.13
C VAL A 426 -19.36 21.14 -5.41
N SER A 427 -18.65 22.14 -5.92
CA SER A 427 -17.53 22.76 -5.20
C SER A 427 -17.70 24.26 -5.09
N LEU A 428 -17.17 24.83 -4.00
CA LEU A 428 -17.19 26.27 -3.77
C LEU A 428 -16.21 26.97 -4.72
N LYS A 429 -16.72 27.89 -5.54
CA LYS A 429 -15.93 28.76 -6.42
C LYS A 429 -15.52 30.04 -5.70
N LYS A 430 -16.49 30.69 -5.03
CA LYS A 430 -16.28 31.87 -4.18
C LYS A 430 -17.51 32.17 -3.32
N MET A 431 -17.32 32.90 -2.24
CA MET A 431 -18.42 33.48 -1.45
C MET A 431 -18.75 34.88 -1.96
N VAL A 432 -20.04 35.21 -2.10
CA VAL A 432 -20.53 36.56 -2.44
C VAL A 432 -21.60 36.95 -1.41
N GLY A 433 -21.20 37.69 -0.37
CA GLY A 433 -22.03 37.87 0.82
C GLY A 433 -22.31 36.53 1.49
N ASP A 434 -23.58 36.27 1.82
CA ASP A 434 -24.02 35.00 2.42
C ASP A 434 -24.35 33.91 1.38
N VAL A 435 -24.18 34.18 0.09
CA VAL A 435 -24.47 33.23 -0.99
C VAL A 435 -23.17 32.63 -1.52
N ALA A 436 -23.10 31.29 -1.51
CA ALA A 436 -22.00 30.55 -2.08
C ALA A 436 -22.16 30.43 -3.60
N GLN A 437 -21.23 30.98 -4.39
CA GLN A 437 -21.15 30.64 -5.81
C GLN A 437 -20.43 29.30 -5.95
N MET A 438 -21.12 28.33 -6.55
CA MET A 438 -20.67 26.96 -6.68
C MET A 438 -20.58 26.55 -8.15
N THR A 439 -19.84 25.49 -8.41
CA THR A 439 -19.76 24.85 -9.74
C THR A 439 -20.17 23.38 -9.64
N LEU A 440 -20.74 22.83 -10.71
CA LEU A 440 -21.07 21.41 -10.77
C LEU A 440 -19.78 20.60 -10.92
N GLU A 441 -19.58 19.68 -10.00
CA GLU A 441 -18.48 18.73 -10.02
C GLU A 441 -19.00 17.29 -10.04
N GLN A 442 -18.10 16.35 -10.30
CA GLN A 442 -18.27 14.98 -9.86
C GLN A 442 -16.94 14.47 -9.35
N THR A 443 -16.97 13.64 -8.31
CA THR A 443 -15.78 12.93 -7.85
C THR A 443 -15.24 12.07 -9.00
N PRO A 444 -14.01 12.31 -9.51
CA PRO A 444 -13.46 11.58 -10.63
C PRO A 444 -13.34 10.08 -10.35
N LEU A 445 -13.80 9.25 -11.29
CA LEU A 445 -13.59 7.80 -11.23
C LEU A 445 -12.19 7.41 -11.70
N VAL A 446 -11.63 8.21 -12.61
CA VAL A 446 -10.26 8.05 -13.09
C VAL A 446 -9.27 8.35 -11.97
N GLU A 447 -8.19 7.58 -11.96
CA GLU A 447 -7.06 7.76 -11.05
C GLU A 447 -5.89 8.39 -11.78
N GLY A 448 -5.01 9.04 -11.04
CA GLY A 448 -3.78 9.62 -11.57
C GLY A 448 -2.61 9.34 -10.64
N ALA A 449 -1.39 9.44 -11.18
CA ALA A 449 -0.17 9.38 -10.40
C ALA A 449 0.79 10.43 -10.90
N MET A 450 1.60 10.97 -10.00
CA MET A 450 2.67 11.91 -10.32
C MET A 450 3.88 11.61 -9.44
N LEU A 451 5.06 11.64 -10.06
CA LEU A 451 6.33 11.43 -9.40
C LEU A 451 7.36 12.36 -10.04
N SER A 452 8.09 13.11 -9.23
CA SER A 452 9.27 13.84 -9.67
C SER A 452 10.48 13.43 -8.85
N LEU A 453 11.63 13.39 -9.51
CA LEU A 453 12.93 13.10 -8.90
C LEU A 453 13.98 14.06 -9.42
N ASP A 454 14.99 14.34 -8.60
CA ASP A 454 16.21 15.00 -9.06
C ASP A 454 17.14 13.95 -9.67
N PRO A 455 17.38 13.94 -11.00
CA PRO A 455 18.18 12.91 -11.64
C PRO A 455 19.66 12.96 -11.25
N ARG A 456 20.13 14.07 -10.66
CA ARG A 456 21.53 14.25 -10.25
C ARG A 456 21.83 13.62 -8.89
N THR A 457 20.79 13.34 -8.10
CA THR A 457 20.93 12.74 -6.77
C THR A 457 20.12 11.46 -6.60
N GLY A 458 19.03 11.28 -7.35
CA GLY A 458 18.02 10.24 -7.12
C GLY A 458 16.93 10.66 -6.12
N ALA A 459 16.97 11.88 -5.60
CA ALA A 459 16.04 12.33 -4.57
C ALA A 459 14.61 12.46 -5.11
N VAL A 460 13.64 11.74 -4.53
CA VAL A 460 12.22 11.87 -4.89
C VAL A 460 11.66 13.15 -4.29
N ARG A 461 11.27 14.11 -5.14
CA ARG A 461 10.82 15.44 -4.73
C ARG A 461 9.32 15.52 -4.51
N THR A 462 8.54 14.79 -5.31
CA THR A 462 7.09 14.67 -5.18
C THR A 462 6.63 13.23 -5.43
N MET A 463 5.56 12.81 -4.76
CA MET A 463 4.94 11.50 -4.95
C MET A 463 3.44 11.56 -4.67
N ILE A 464 2.65 11.21 -5.68
CA ILE A 464 1.19 11.13 -5.60
C ILE A 464 0.75 9.83 -6.28
N GLY A 465 0.00 9.00 -5.55
CA GLY A 465 -0.39 7.67 -5.99
C GLY A 465 -1.86 7.51 -6.42
N GLY A 466 -2.66 8.57 -6.37
CA GLY A 466 -4.08 8.53 -6.69
C GLY A 466 -4.78 9.87 -6.46
N TYR A 467 -6.07 9.93 -6.82
CA TYR A 467 -6.92 11.12 -6.63
C TYR A 467 -7.19 11.42 -5.15
N ASP A 468 -7.49 10.39 -4.37
CA ASP A 468 -7.79 10.53 -2.95
C ASP A 468 -7.19 9.35 -2.19
N PHE A 469 -6.26 9.65 -1.28
CA PHE A 469 -5.57 8.67 -0.46
C PHE A 469 -6.56 7.90 0.44
N LEU A 470 -7.54 8.60 1.02
CA LEU A 470 -8.54 7.95 1.87
C LEU A 470 -9.38 6.99 1.04
N ARG A 471 -9.72 7.34 -0.20
CA ARG A 471 -10.42 6.43 -1.12
C ARG A 471 -9.59 5.20 -1.48
N SER A 472 -8.31 5.40 -1.78
CA SER A 472 -7.39 4.37 -2.26
C SER A 472 -5.94 4.67 -1.84
N GLU A 473 -5.43 3.98 -0.84
CA GLU A 473 -4.03 4.12 -0.40
C GLU A 473 -3.03 3.43 -1.36
N TYR A 474 -3.52 2.69 -2.36
CA TYR A 474 -2.69 2.04 -3.37
C TYR A 474 -1.85 3.06 -4.15
N ASN A 475 -0.55 3.07 -3.89
CA ASN A 475 0.38 4.04 -4.47
C ASN A 475 0.72 3.68 -5.92
N ARG A 476 0.00 4.27 -6.88
CA ARG A 476 0.22 4.03 -8.30
C ARG A 476 1.56 4.55 -8.82
N ALA A 477 2.21 5.48 -8.12
CA ALA A 477 3.52 5.99 -8.54
C ALA A 477 4.63 4.94 -8.39
N THR A 478 4.51 4.05 -7.41
CA THR A 478 5.57 3.08 -7.06
C THR A 478 5.17 1.62 -7.25
N SER A 479 3.87 1.31 -7.19
CA SER A 479 3.38 -0.07 -7.13
C SER A 479 2.56 -0.49 -8.35
N ALA A 480 2.00 0.46 -9.10
CA ALA A 480 1.18 0.14 -10.27
C ALA A 480 2.02 -0.10 -11.52
N ARG A 481 2.11 -1.37 -11.93
CA ARG A 481 2.64 -1.73 -13.25
C ARG A 481 1.57 -1.47 -14.30
N ARG A 482 1.84 -0.54 -15.22
CA ARG A 482 0.96 -0.20 -16.35
C ARG A 482 1.77 -0.25 -17.64
N GLN A 483 1.11 -0.63 -18.73
CA GLN A 483 1.71 -0.56 -20.06
C GLN A 483 2.06 0.91 -20.35
N PRO A 484 3.35 1.26 -20.51
CA PRO A 484 3.78 2.63 -20.74
C PRO A 484 3.47 3.10 -22.18
N GLY A 485 3.09 2.17 -23.07
CA GLY A 485 2.88 2.47 -24.47
C GLY A 485 4.14 3.04 -25.12
N SER A 486 3.97 4.06 -25.95
CA SER A 486 5.07 4.76 -26.63
C SER A 486 6.09 5.41 -25.69
N ALA A 487 5.81 5.57 -24.39
CA ALA A 487 6.82 6.04 -23.44
C ALA A 487 7.95 5.03 -23.21
N PHE A 488 7.82 3.77 -23.67
CA PHE A 488 8.93 2.82 -23.65
C PHE A 488 9.96 3.07 -24.77
N LYS A 489 9.55 3.72 -25.88
CA LYS A 489 10.37 3.84 -27.09
C LYS A 489 11.75 4.45 -26.84
N PRO A 490 11.95 5.51 -26.03
CA PRO A 490 13.29 6.06 -25.82
C PRO A 490 14.33 5.03 -25.37
N MET A 491 13.96 3.98 -24.62
CA MET A 491 14.87 2.90 -24.26
C MET A 491 15.31 2.05 -25.46
N ILE A 492 14.40 1.79 -26.41
CA ILE A 492 14.72 1.07 -27.66
C ILE A 492 15.67 1.89 -28.52
N TYR A 493 15.41 3.19 -28.64
CA TYR A 493 16.26 4.09 -29.43
C TYR A 493 17.62 4.30 -28.75
N ALA A 494 17.67 4.35 -27.41
CA ALA A 494 18.93 4.37 -26.68
C ALA A 494 19.75 3.08 -26.89
N ALA A 495 19.11 1.92 -26.91
CA ALA A 495 19.77 0.65 -27.24
C ALA A 495 20.32 0.67 -28.67
N ALA A 496 19.53 1.14 -29.64
CA ALA A 496 19.98 1.30 -31.01
C ALA A 496 21.21 2.20 -31.13
N ILE A 497 21.26 3.31 -30.38
CA ILE A 497 22.42 4.21 -30.37
C ILE A 497 23.65 3.51 -29.76
N ASN A 498 23.47 2.70 -28.70
CA ASN A 498 24.56 1.91 -28.13
C ASN A 498 25.10 0.84 -29.09
N GLU A 499 24.24 0.30 -29.96
CA GLU A 499 24.61 -0.60 -31.07
C GLU A 499 25.24 0.15 -32.27
N GLY A 500 25.53 1.44 -32.14
CA GLY A 500 26.25 2.25 -33.13
C GLY A 500 25.39 2.96 -34.16
N LEU A 501 24.05 2.96 -34.00
CA LEU A 501 23.17 3.73 -34.88
C LEU A 501 23.19 5.22 -34.49
N SER A 502 23.05 6.09 -35.48
CA SER A 502 23.02 7.55 -35.28
C SER A 502 21.60 8.10 -35.43
N PRO A 503 21.29 9.31 -34.90
CA PRO A 503 19.98 9.93 -35.08
C PRO A 503 19.53 10.08 -36.53
N GLY A 504 20.48 10.21 -37.47
CA GLY A 504 20.23 10.30 -38.92
C GLY A 504 20.11 8.95 -39.62
N THR A 505 20.23 7.83 -38.91
CA THR A 505 20.12 6.48 -39.50
C THR A 505 18.73 6.31 -40.12
N PRO A 506 18.63 5.92 -41.39
CA PRO A 506 17.35 5.73 -42.05
C PRO A 506 16.67 4.46 -41.54
N ILE A 507 15.36 4.54 -41.37
CA ILE A 507 14.48 3.45 -40.99
C ILE A 507 13.18 3.51 -41.79
N VAL A 508 12.66 2.34 -42.12
CA VAL A 508 11.45 2.22 -42.94
C VAL A 508 10.22 2.28 -42.03
N ASP A 509 9.34 3.23 -42.29
CA ASP A 509 7.98 3.32 -41.76
C ASP A 509 7.00 2.84 -42.84
N SER A 510 6.76 1.53 -42.89
CA SER A 510 5.84 0.89 -43.83
C SER A 510 5.10 -0.26 -43.18
N GLY A 511 3.92 -0.58 -43.73
CA GLY A 511 3.13 -1.72 -43.29
C GLY A 511 3.95 -3.02 -43.28
N VAL A 512 3.80 -3.78 -42.20
CA VAL A 512 4.44 -5.08 -42.02
C VAL A 512 3.42 -6.02 -41.38
N VAL A 513 3.47 -7.29 -41.77
CA VAL A 513 2.66 -8.34 -41.21
C VAL A 513 3.60 -9.41 -40.67
N TYR A 514 3.40 -9.78 -39.43
CA TYR A 514 4.14 -10.85 -38.77
C TYR A 514 3.24 -12.08 -38.60
N ASN A 515 3.84 -13.27 -38.60
CA ASN A 515 3.18 -14.56 -38.43
C ASN A 515 2.06 -14.84 -39.45
N GLU A 516 2.24 -14.46 -40.72
CA GLU A 516 1.23 -14.67 -41.79
C GLU A 516 0.75 -16.12 -41.94
N ASN A 517 1.58 -17.08 -41.51
CA ASN A 517 1.31 -18.52 -41.63
C ASN A 517 0.43 -19.08 -40.50
N ASP A 518 0.16 -18.31 -39.45
CA ASP A 518 -0.71 -18.69 -38.34
C ASP A 518 -1.82 -17.64 -38.18
N PRO A 519 -3.05 -17.94 -38.67
CA PRO A 519 -4.18 -17.00 -38.62
C PRO A 519 -4.49 -16.47 -37.22
N ASP A 520 -4.21 -17.25 -36.17
CA ASP A 520 -4.48 -16.87 -34.79
C ASP A 520 -3.39 -15.97 -34.19
N LEU A 521 -2.23 -15.85 -34.86
CA LEU A 521 -1.06 -15.07 -34.41
C LEU A 521 -0.68 -13.92 -35.36
N VAL A 522 -1.45 -13.67 -36.42
CA VAL A 522 -1.19 -12.58 -37.37
C VAL A 522 -1.18 -11.24 -36.65
N TRP A 523 -0.05 -10.54 -36.70
CA TRP A 523 0.12 -9.23 -36.08
C TRP A 523 0.47 -8.16 -37.10
N ARG A 524 -0.30 -7.08 -37.10
CA ARG A 524 -0.18 -5.94 -38.01
C ARG A 524 -0.05 -4.65 -37.21
N PRO A 525 1.17 -4.23 -36.84
CA PRO A 525 1.35 -2.97 -36.14
C PRO A 525 0.98 -1.79 -37.05
N GLU A 526 0.14 -0.89 -36.54
CA GLU A 526 -0.30 0.30 -37.24
C GLU A 526 0.18 1.58 -36.54
N ASN A 527 0.42 2.62 -37.33
CA ASN A 527 0.64 3.97 -36.82
C ASN A 527 -0.68 4.57 -36.36
N TYR A 528 -0.60 5.47 -35.36
CA TYR A 528 -1.79 6.09 -34.78
C TYR A 528 -2.65 6.85 -35.82
N ASP A 529 -2.02 7.46 -36.83
CA ASP A 529 -2.67 8.19 -37.92
C ASP A 529 -2.98 7.32 -39.14
N GLN A 530 -2.70 6.01 -39.09
CA GLN A 530 -2.85 5.04 -40.18
C GLN A 530 -2.12 5.41 -41.47
N LYS A 531 -1.07 6.24 -41.37
CA LYS A 531 -0.23 6.65 -42.50
C LYS A 531 1.19 6.10 -42.35
N PHE A 532 1.85 5.94 -43.49
CA PHE A 532 3.24 5.50 -43.59
C PHE A 532 4.05 6.58 -44.28
N GLU A 533 5.19 6.95 -43.70
CA GLU A 533 6.07 8.01 -44.23
C GLU A 533 7.19 7.46 -45.12
N GLY A 534 7.29 6.14 -45.28
CA GLY A 534 8.35 5.54 -46.08
C GLY A 534 9.69 5.61 -45.35
N LEU A 535 10.74 6.14 -45.97
CA LEU A 535 12.06 6.20 -45.36
C LEU A 535 12.20 7.47 -44.51
N ILE A 536 12.30 7.30 -43.19
CA ILE A 536 12.47 8.38 -42.21
C ILE A 536 13.74 8.16 -41.38
N THR A 537 14.18 9.17 -40.62
CA THR A 537 15.33 9.02 -39.71
C THR A 537 14.89 8.48 -38.35
N LEU A 538 15.81 7.90 -37.57
CA LEU A 538 15.53 7.54 -36.17
C LEU A 538 15.02 8.74 -35.35
N ARG A 539 15.61 9.92 -35.58
CA ARG A 539 15.18 11.17 -34.94
C ARG A 539 13.72 11.50 -35.27
N GLU A 540 13.34 11.45 -36.55
CA GLU A 540 11.95 11.72 -36.96
C GLU A 540 10.98 10.68 -36.39
N SER A 541 11.37 9.41 -36.48
CA SER A 541 10.58 8.29 -35.99
C SER A 541 10.28 8.41 -34.49
N LEU A 542 11.26 8.83 -33.68
CA LEU A 542 11.05 9.07 -32.26
C LEU A 542 10.19 10.32 -32.01
N ALA A 543 10.46 11.42 -32.71
CA ALA A 543 9.73 12.69 -32.56
C ALA A 543 8.23 12.54 -32.84
N GLN A 544 7.87 11.82 -33.91
CA GLN A 544 6.49 11.54 -34.30
C GLN A 544 5.92 10.26 -33.67
N SER A 545 6.72 9.55 -32.87
CA SER A 545 6.34 8.29 -32.23
C SER A 545 5.79 7.25 -33.22
N ARG A 546 6.47 7.04 -34.35
CA ARG A 546 6.06 6.07 -35.39
C ARG A 546 6.15 4.64 -34.85
N ASN A 547 5.07 3.88 -34.96
CA ASN A 547 4.96 2.52 -34.42
C ASN A 547 5.67 1.51 -35.32
N ALA A 548 5.34 1.50 -36.62
CA ALA A 548 5.90 0.52 -37.56
C ALA A 548 7.42 0.65 -37.68
N ALA A 549 7.94 1.88 -37.79
CA ALA A 549 9.39 2.12 -37.73
C ALA A 549 10.04 1.63 -36.42
N THR A 550 9.39 1.80 -35.26
CA THR A 550 9.97 1.33 -33.99
C THR A 550 9.98 -0.20 -33.88
N VAL A 551 8.95 -0.88 -34.39
CA VAL A 551 8.93 -2.35 -34.45
C VAL A 551 10.08 -2.87 -35.32
N ARG A 552 10.28 -2.27 -36.50
CA ARG A 552 11.40 -2.60 -37.38
C ARG A 552 12.76 -2.27 -36.77
N LEU A 553 12.85 -1.23 -35.94
CA LEU A 553 14.08 -0.90 -35.21
C LEU A 553 14.42 -2.02 -34.23
N LEU A 554 13.44 -2.45 -33.44
CA LEU A 554 13.60 -3.53 -32.47
C LEU A 554 13.96 -4.84 -33.16
N GLU A 555 13.34 -5.15 -34.29
CA GLU A 555 13.68 -6.31 -35.13
C GLU A 555 15.13 -6.23 -35.63
N LYS A 556 15.58 -5.06 -36.08
CA LYS A 556 16.93 -4.84 -36.60
C LYS A 556 18.03 -4.99 -35.53
N ILE A 557 17.82 -4.44 -34.34
CA ILE A 557 18.83 -4.46 -33.26
C ILE A 557 18.72 -5.70 -32.37
N GLY A 558 17.60 -6.41 -32.43
CA GLY A 558 17.28 -7.53 -31.54
C GLY A 558 16.72 -7.08 -30.19
N ILE A 559 16.08 -8.01 -29.48
CA ILE A 559 15.36 -7.71 -28.24
C ILE A 559 16.31 -7.65 -27.04
N ASN A 560 17.35 -8.50 -27.01
CA ASN A 560 18.26 -8.61 -25.86
C ASN A 560 18.98 -7.31 -25.50
N PRO A 561 19.55 -6.54 -26.45
CA PRO A 561 20.18 -5.25 -26.11
C PRO A 561 19.22 -4.26 -25.42
N VAL A 562 17.93 -4.32 -25.77
CA VAL A 562 16.89 -3.48 -25.13
C VAL A 562 16.59 -3.97 -23.72
N LEU A 563 16.49 -5.28 -23.51
CA LEU A 563 16.26 -5.85 -22.18
C LEU A 563 17.44 -5.57 -21.23
N ASP A 564 18.66 -5.76 -21.71
CA ASP A 564 19.89 -5.51 -20.95
C ASP A 564 20.00 -4.02 -20.58
N LEU A 565 19.73 -3.12 -21.54
CA LEU A 565 19.72 -1.68 -21.26
C LEU A 565 18.60 -1.30 -20.29
N ALA A 566 17.38 -1.82 -20.45
CA ALA A 566 16.27 -1.54 -19.54
C ALA A 566 16.58 -1.99 -18.10
N GLN A 567 17.19 -3.16 -17.94
CA GLN A 567 17.64 -3.64 -16.63
C GLN A 567 18.71 -2.73 -16.03
N ASN A 568 19.71 -2.31 -16.82
CA ASN A 568 20.74 -1.37 -16.38
C ASN A 568 20.16 0.01 -16.03
N LEU A 569 19.11 0.46 -16.73
CA LEU A 569 18.34 1.66 -16.40
C LEU A 569 17.46 1.50 -15.15
N GLY A 570 17.37 0.31 -14.57
CA GLY A 570 16.68 0.04 -13.31
C GLY A 570 15.25 -0.46 -13.46
N VAL A 571 14.86 -0.92 -14.65
CA VAL A 571 13.57 -1.58 -14.85
C VAL A 571 13.66 -3.00 -14.29
N THR A 572 12.97 -3.24 -13.18
CA THR A 572 12.89 -4.55 -12.51
C THR A 572 11.59 -5.29 -12.84
N SER A 573 10.61 -4.57 -13.38
CA SER A 573 9.38 -5.13 -13.88
C SER A 573 9.64 -6.13 -15.02
N PRO A 574 8.90 -7.25 -15.08
CA PRO A 574 9.09 -8.26 -16.12
C PRO A 574 8.73 -7.68 -17.49
N LEU A 575 9.63 -7.84 -18.45
CA LEU A 575 9.46 -7.38 -19.83
C LEU A 575 9.26 -8.58 -20.77
N ALA A 576 8.38 -8.40 -21.75
CA ALA A 576 8.15 -9.36 -22.82
C ALA A 576 9.39 -9.46 -23.71
N SER A 577 9.71 -10.68 -24.13
CA SER A 577 10.84 -10.97 -25.03
C SER A 577 10.33 -11.16 -26.48
N ASP A 578 9.47 -10.25 -26.94
CA ASP A 578 8.91 -10.25 -28.29
C ASP A 578 8.81 -8.83 -28.86
N LEU A 579 8.49 -8.72 -30.16
CA LEU A 579 8.45 -7.42 -30.86
C LEU A 579 7.34 -6.49 -30.37
N THR A 580 6.35 -6.97 -29.61
CA THR A 580 5.30 -6.11 -29.05
C THR A 580 5.86 -5.14 -28.00
N LEU A 581 7.05 -5.44 -27.46
CA LEU A 581 7.78 -4.53 -26.58
C LEU A 581 8.02 -3.15 -27.23
N ALA A 582 8.13 -3.09 -28.57
CA ALA A 582 8.23 -1.84 -29.33
C ALA A 582 7.05 -0.87 -29.11
N LEU A 583 5.91 -1.41 -28.68
CA LEU A 583 4.69 -0.66 -28.39
C LEU A 583 4.43 -0.53 -26.89
N GLY A 584 5.38 -0.92 -26.03
CA GLY A 584 5.24 -0.85 -24.58
C GLY A 584 4.21 -1.82 -24.01
N SER A 585 4.15 -3.05 -24.54
CA SER A 585 3.21 -4.09 -24.12
C SER A 585 3.41 -4.62 -22.69
N SER A 586 4.58 -4.36 -22.10
CA SER A 586 4.96 -4.80 -20.76
C SER A 586 4.65 -3.74 -19.71
N GLY A 587 4.15 -4.17 -18.55
CA GLY A 587 3.79 -3.24 -17.47
C GLY A 587 5.01 -2.81 -16.64
N VAL A 588 5.28 -1.51 -16.57
CA VAL A 588 6.32 -0.91 -15.70
C VAL A 588 5.69 0.08 -14.71
N THR A 589 6.39 0.37 -13.62
CA THR A 589 5.95 1.40 -12.66
C THR A 589 6.35 2.81 -13.13
N LEU A 590 5.63 3.82 -12.65
CA LEU A 590 5.99 5.21 -12.95
C LEU A 590 7.38 5.55 -12.41
N GLN A 591 7.76 5.06 -11.22
CA GLN A 591 9.09 5.25 -10.67
C GLN A 591 10.21 4.69 -11.54
N GLU A 592 10.07 3.46 -12.07
CA GLU A 592 11.06 2.88 -12.98
C GLU A 592 11.19 3.72 -14.25
N LEU A 593 10.07 4.12 -14.84
CA LEU A 593 10.06 4.92 -16.07
C LEU A 593 10.71 6.29 -15.86
N THR A 594 10.35 7.00 -14.79
CA THR A 594 10.91 8.32 -14.47
C THR A 594 12.41 8.24 -14.18
N ALA A 595 12.88 7.20 -13.46
CA ALA A 595 14.29 7.00 -13.17
C ALA A 595 15.12 6.68 -14.43
N ALA A 596 14.57 5.86 -15.33
CA ALA A 596 15.20 5.57 -16.62
C ALA A 596 15.37 6.85 -17.46
N TYR A 597 14.33 7.68 -17.54
CA TYR A 597 14.39 8.98 -18.23
C TYR A 597 15.41 9.93 -17.58
N GLY A 598 15.46 9.96 -16.24
CA GLY A 598 16.42 10.75 -15.50
C GLY A 598 17.88 10.42 -15.83
N THR A 599 18.16 9.15 -16.16
CA THR A 599 19.50 8.70 -16.54
C THR A 599 19.98 9.32 -17.86
N PHE A 600 19.07 9.52 -18.83
CA PHE A 600 19.40 10.19 -20.10
C PHE A 600 19.82 11.64 -19.86
N PHE A 601 19.08 12.35 -18.99
CA PHE A 601 19.43 13.71 -18.58
C PHE A 601 20.76 13.75 -17.81
N ASN A 602 20.99 12.77 -16.93
CA ASN A 602 22.19 12.68 -16.11
C ASN A 602 23.39 12.03 -16.83
N GLN A 603 23.50 12.25 -18.15
CA GLN A 603 24.64 11.82 -18.98
C GLN A 603 24.97 10.32 -18.89
N GLY A 604 23.95 9.49 -18.72
CA GLY A 604 24.12 8.03 -18.63
C GLY A 604 24.54 7.53 -17.24
N ILE A 605 24.53 8.39 -16.23
CA ILE A 605 24.74 8.04 -14.84
C ILE A 605 23.39 7.82 -14.18
N ARG A 606 23.15 6.60 -13.73
CA ARG A 606 21.96 6.21 -12.99
C ARG A 606 22.17 6.36 -11.49
N LEU A 607 21.19 6.94 -10.81
CA LEU A 607 21.09 6.97 -9.36
C LEU A 607 19.77 6.34 -8.94
N GLU A 608 19.81 5.49 -7.91
CA GLU A 608 18.61 4.86 -7.37
C GLU A 608 17.68 5.90 -6.75
N PRO A 609 16.37 5.91 -7.10
CA PRO A 609 15.41 6.78 -6.45
C PRO A 609 15.33 6.50 -4.94
N TYR A 610 15.43 7.56 -4.13
CA TYR A 610 15.35 7.44 -2.68
C TYR A 610 14.46 8.52 -2.05
N THR A 611 13.91 8.20 -0.88
CA THR A 611 12.90 9.02 -0.17
C THR A 611 13.35 9.51 1.21
N ILE A 612 14.33 8.83 1.84
CA ILE A 612 14.85 9.13 3.18
C ILE A 612 16.31 9.53 3.03
N GLU A 613 16.64 10.76 3.44
CA GLU A 613 17.99 11.32 3.46
C GLU A 613 18.75 10.88 4.71
N SER A 614 18.11 10.93 5.88
CA SER A 614 18.70 10.44 7.12
C SER A 614 17.64 10.10 8.17
N VAL A 615 18.01 9.23 9.10
CA VAL A 615 17.23 8.86 10.28
C VAL A 615 18.10 9.04 11.50
N LEU A 616 17.60 9.79 12.48
CA LEU A 616 18.22 9.98 13.77
C LEU A 616 17.35 9.36 14.86
N ASP A 617 17.98 8.88 15.94
CA ASP A 617 17.27 8.45 17.14
C ASP A 617 16.77 9.64 17.97
N SER A 618 16.11 9.35 19.10
CA SER A 618 15.62 10.38 20.02
C SER A 618 16.72 11.25 20.64
N ASN A 619 17.97 10.78 20.65
CA ASN A 619 19.13 11.48 21.21
C ASN A 619 19.91 12.26 20.14
N GLY A 620 19.49 12.20 18.88
CA GLY A 620 20.17 12.84 17.75
C GLY A 620 21.33 12.02 17.17
N GLN A 621 21.49 10.75 17.55
CA GLN A 621 22.45 9.86 16.92
C GLN A 621 21.95 9.43 15.53
N VAL A 622 22.81 9.54 14.51
CA VAL A 622 22.50 9.11 13.15
C VAL A 622 22.44 7.59 13.09
N LEU A 623 21.27 7.04 12.75
CA LEU A 623 21.04 5.62 12.52
C LEU A 623 21.24 5.25 11.05
N GLU A 624 20.84 6.15 10.14
CA GLU A 624 20.97 5.99 8.69
C GLU A 624 21.24 7.34 8.04
N MET A 625 22.08 7.34 7.02
CA MET A 625 22.33 8.47 6.14
C MET A 625 22.46 7.92 4.73
N HIS A 626 21.72 8.50 3.79
CA HIS A 626 21.79 8.10 2.39
C HIS A 626 23.16 8.45 1.82
N VAL A 627 23.77 7.48 1.14
CA VAL A 627 25.00 7.67 0.38
C VAL A 627 24.66 7.40 -1.09
N PRO A 628 24.80 8.40 -1.98
CA PRO A 628 24.54 8.21 -3.40
C PRO A 628 25.44 7.13 -4.02
N GLU A 629 24.84 6.20 -4.76
CA GLU A 629 25.54 5.13 -5.49
C GLU A 629 25.39 5.31 -7.01
N PRO A 630 26.16 6.22 -7.64
CA PRO A 630 26.06 6.45 -9.07
C PRO A 630 26.57 5.24 -9.86
N ARG A 631 25.81 4.79 -10.87
CA ARG A 631 26.19 3.72 -11.79
C ARG A 631 26.24 4.26 -13.21
N SER A 632 27.37 4.15 -13.88
CA SER A 632 27.45 4.45 -15.32
C SER A 632 26.83 3.28 -16.08
N VAL A 633 25.74 3.54 -16.80
CA VAL A 633 24.95 2.51 -17.49
C VAL A 633 24.90 2.73 -19.00
N MET A 634 25.30 3.91 -19.47
CA MET A 634 25.50 4.23 -20.88
C MET A 634 26.54 5.35 -21.01
N SER A 635 27.09 5.54 -22.22
CA SER A 635 28.06 6.61 -22.47
C SER A 635 27.37 7.99 -22.45
N LYS A 636 28.17 9.03 -22.21
CA LYS A 636 27.68 10.42 -22.20
C LYS A 636 27.17 10.83 -23.59
N GLU A 637 27.82 10.34 -24.64
CA GLU A 637 27.47 10.60 -26.03
C GLU A 637 26.11 9.98 -26.37
N SER A 638 25.90 8.70 -26.03
CA SER A 638 24.61 8.04 -26.25
C SER A 638 23.48 8.74 -25.47
N ALA A 639 23.74 9.09 -24.20
CA ALA A 639 22.78 9.77 -23.34
C ALA A 639 22.39 11.15 -23.90
N TYR A 640 23.37 11.92 -24.35
CA TYR A 640 23.15 13.20 -25.01
C TYR A 640 22.33 13.06 -26.30
N LEU A 641 22.67 12.09 -27.15
CA LEU A 641 21.95 11.88 -28.42
C LEU A 641 20.48 11.53 -28.18
N ILE A 642 20.18 10.64 -27.22
CA ILE A 642 18.79 10.30 -26.93
C ILE A 642 18.04 11.49 -26.29
N ALA A 643 18.66 12.22 -25.36
CA ALA A 643 18.06 13.41 -24.75
C ALA A 643 17.77 14.48 -25.80
N ASN A 644 18.69 14.71 -26.74
CA ASN A 644 18.50 15.66 -27.83
C ASN A 644 17.47 15.21 -28.88
N MET A 645 17.30 13.90 -29.10
CA MET A 645 16.19 13.40 -29.92
C MET A 645 14.84 13.55 -29.18
N MET A 646 14.81 13.38 -27.86
CA MET A 646 13.60 13.60 -27.07
C MET A 646 13.17 15.07 -27.01
N GLU A 647 14.12 16.01 -27.12
CA GLU A 647 13.79 17.42 -27.27
C GLU A 647 12.90 17.69 -28.50
N ASP A 648 13.14 17.00 -29.62
CA ASP A 648 12.31 17.12 -30.82
C ASP A 648 10.85 16.69 -30.60
N VAL A 649 10.61 15.75 -29.68
CA VAL A 649 9.24 15.36 -29.29
C VAL A 649 8.47 16.57 -28.77
N ILE A 650 9.13 17.48 -28.03
CA ILE A 650 8.54 18.72 -27.51
C ILE A 650 8.58 19.84 -28.55
N GLN A 651 9.64 19.95 -29.35
CA GLN A 651 9.77 21.08 -30.27
C GLN A 651 8.83 20.98 -31.48
N ARG A 652 8.64 19.77 -32.00
CA ARG A 652 7.98 19.52 -33.30
C ARG A 652 7.24 18.18 -33.41
N GLY A 653 7.20 17.41 -32.32
CA GLY A 653 6.62 16.06 -32.28
C GLY A 653 5.35 15.97 -31.44
N THR A 654 5.08 14.77 -30.92
CA THR A 654 3.83 14.46 -30.21
C THR A 654 3.64 15.23 -28.89
N GLY A 655 4.69 15.82 -28.33
CA GLY A 655 4.69 16.55 -27.07
C GLY A 655 4.60 18.07 -27.22
N GLN A 656 4.32 18.59 -28.41
CA GLN A 656 4.40 20.03 -28.72
C GLN A 656 3.55 20.93 -27.81
N ALA A 657 2.41 20.43 -27.32
CA ALA A 657 1.55 21.15 -26.38
C ALA A 657 2.23 21.49 -25.04
N ALA A 658 3.36 20.84 -24.71
CA ALA A 658 4.12 21.09 -23.47
C ALA A 658 5.21 22.16 -23.63
N LYS A 659 5.43 22.72 -24.83
CA LYS A 659 6.49 23.69 -25.12
C LYS A 659 6.32 25.04 -24.40
N GLY A 660 5.12 25.33 -23.89
CA GLY A 660 4.77 26.60 -23.26
C GLY A 660 4.19 27.59 -24.26
#